data_AF-I4EEK4-F1
#
_entry.id   AF-I4EEK4-F1
#
_cell.length_a   1.000
_cell.length_b   1.000
_cell.length_c   1.000
_cell.angle_alpha   90.00
_cell.angle_beta   90.00
_cell.angle_gamma   90.00
#
_symmetry.space_group_name_H-M   'P 1'
#
loop_
_entity.id
_entity.type
_entity.pdbx_description
1 polymer ?
#
loop_
_entity_poly.entity_id
_entity_poly.type
_entity_poly.pdbx_seq_one_letter_code
_entity_poly.pdbx_strand_id
1 'polypeptide(L)'
;MHLPHPETTTQEYAGRSARSGSRRGFLPVQTAGFLLIFSLLTIVMTWPLPLHAGSAIQDLGDPLHEIWTMRWTQHQLLADPAHLWDGNMGYPFPRSLLFSEPRLSTSILAWPIQLVTGNDILTYNIMFLLSFIVLGTGMALLVTEISGSAGAGLLAGILAAFTPYRYGHLSHLNLLNYGGIPLALWALIRFARRRRPIDAGLAALFLTIQLPASDTIALMTLGMIAVLLPFLLWQQRRSLSWQFLGGLVFALAIPLLALVPDIVGRLDVDRMYGFTRDLDTIRAMSATPRSYISVSGFNHVWRDILPHAYPNPLFPGVVALLGALLGLALAIRRWPTWVVYCAVLAIGAFILSLGPDITVHGATITLPHRWLYDSMPGMNAFRDVARFGMVVILAINILAGLGFAAAWAFLRPRLSAQRIRVIGGMILIILVVMSLTEFRSDAGASKVPRDPETVAVYDWLAKQPRGPVIEFPADGLWTGAGPMLRQIYYSTRHWQPIVAAHTSFLPDRYLEFLVGFHDDTKAPSLVRRENVGLLQDIGIRYVVIHRMNGYDWRRALEEANRLPELTRVGTFGDAEVYTLDPSHRTPVELRLAAPESAIAGQPVMALLIANNRSAMSAITTLKRPPPISATWSGADGRVISTSELPVHVPVIVPGGATNVPLRLTAPSTPGTYRLRLDAGSLAAPLEASIRVEPMTLQGAGQPPITLRRVTWPDRPYHPGDQLDLLLEWDVKQPVDRSYTYTAQLRGPGRQPYAQYDDRPFRDAYTTNKWKPGETILESISIPIGPDIPPGSYQLLIAFYDGSQPSAPRLPIGLPDGTTGPEGIFGPILIEKP
;
A
#
# COMPACT_ATOMS: atom_id res chain seq x y z
N MET A 1 9.10 55.28 -55.50
CA MET A 1 8.27 54.76 -54.41
C MET A 1 8.13 53.25 -54.63
N HIS A 2 8.99 52.46 -53.97
CA HIS A 2 8.83 51.03 -53.64
C HIS A 2 10.18 50.48 -53.16
N LEU A 3 10.20 49.96 -51.94
CA LEU A 3 11.32 49.26 -51.29
C LEU A 3 11.40 47.82 -51.81
N PRO A 4 12.61 47.20 -51.87
CA PRO A 4 12.75 45.76 -51.83
C PRO A 4 13.19 45.27 -50.44
N HIS A 5 12.57 44.17 -50.01
CA HIS A 5 12.87 43.36 -48.83
C HIS A 5 14.25 42.65 -48.92
N PRO A 6 14.92 42.37 -47.78
CA PRO A 6 16.08 41.49 -47.73
C PRO A 6 15.66 40.05 -47.38
N GLU A 7 15.79 39.13 -48.33
CA GLU A 7 15.78 37.69 -48.05
C GLU A 7 17.21 37.11 -48.14
N THR A 8 17.46 36.08 -47.32
CA THR A 8 18.59 35.15 -47.34
C THR A 8 19.89 35.51 -46.61
N THR A 9 19.87 35.44 -45.27
CA THR A 9 21.05 35.07 -44.46
C THR A 9 20.64 34.12 -43.34
N THR A 10 20.34 32.86 -43.67
CA THR A 10 20.15 31.81 -42.65
C THR A 10 20.56 30.40 -43.08
N GLN A 11 21.08 30.22 -44.31
CA GLN A 11 21.52 28.92 -44.80
C GLN A 11 23.02 28.63 -44.63
N GLU A 12 23.85 29.61 -44.28
CA GLU A 12 25.32 29.41 -44.26
C GLU A 12 25.91 28.83 -42.96
N TYR A 13 25.15 28.74 -41.87
CA TYR A 13 25.65 28.18 -40.61
C TYR A 13 25.32 26.69 -40.38
N ALA A 14 24.55 26.05 -41.26
CA ALA A 14 24.21 24.63 -41.14
C ALA A 14 25.21 23.68 -41.84
N GLY A 15 26.14 24.21 -42.65
CA GLY A 15 26.99 23.39 -43.53
C GLY A 15 28.41 23.06 -43.02
N ARG A 16 28.89 23.63 -41.91
CA ARG A 16 30.31 23.50 -41.50
C ARG A 16 30.62 22.50 -40.37
N SER A 17 29.65 21.75 -39.84
CA SER A 17 29.95 20.66 -38.87
C SER A 17 30.00 19.25 -39.50
N ALA A 18 29.71 19.10 -40.79
CA ALA A 18 29.63 17.80 -41.45
C ALA A 18 30.96 17.30 -42.07
N ARG A 19 32.07 18.05 -41.95
CA ARG A 19 33.40 17.61 -42.39
C ARG A 19 34.45 17.86 -41.31
N SER A 20 34.46 17.03 -40.28
CA SER A 20 35.69 16.69 -39.54
C SER A 20 35.70 15.18 -39.30
N GLY A 21 36.80 14.54 -39.65
CA GLY A 21 36.93 13.09 -39.83
C GLY A 21 36.43 12.21 -38.69
N SER A 22 36.00 11.01 -39.10
CA SER A 22 36.00 9.74 -38.38
C SER A 22 36.55 9.74 -36.93
N ARG A 23 35.79 10.26 -35.96
CA ARG A 23 36.00 9.96 -34.53
C ARG A 23 35.50 8.55 -34.21
N ARG A 24 36.17 7.51 -34.73
CA ARG A 24 35.84 6.10 -34.42
C ARG A 24 36.39 5.59 -33.07
N GLY A 25 37.24 6.33 -32.36
CA GLY A 25 37.91 5.87 -31.13
C GLY A 25 37.60 6.60 -29.80
N PHE A 26 36.85 7.71 -29.79
CA PHE A 26 36.75 8.58 -28.59
C PHE A 26 35.66 8.18 -27.58
N LEU A 27 34.60 7.53 -28.04
CA LEU A 27 33.43 7.21 -27.20
C LEU A 27 33.72 6.13 -26.14
N PRO A 28 34.45 5.03 -26.43
CA PRO A 28 34.75 4.02 -25.43
C PRO A 28 35.63 4.56 -24.31
N VAL A 29 36.66 5.34 -24.65
CA VAL A 29 37.60 5.93 -23.68
C VAL A 29 36.90 6.94 -22.76
N GLN A 30 36.05 7.81 -23.32
CA GLN A 30 35.31 8.77 -22.52
C GLN A 30 34.31 8.09 -21.57
N THR A 31 33.57 7.10 -22.07
CA THR A 31 32.61 6.34 -21.27
C THR A 31 33.33 5.61 -20.13
N ALA A 32 34.48 4.98 -20.41
CA ALA A 32 35.32 4.34 -19.40
C ALA A 32 35.84 5.35 -18.36
N GLY A 33 36.22 6.56 -18.79
CA GLY A 33 36.62 7.64 -17.89
C GLY A 33 35.50 8.07 -16.93
N PHE A 34 34.28 8.25 -17.43
CA PHE A 34 33.13 8.55 -16.57
C PHE A 34 32.82 7.41 -15.60
N LEU A 35 32.80 6.16 -16.07
CA LEU A 35 32.59 4.99 -15.21
C LEU A 35 33.60 4.93 -14.08
N LEU A 36 34.89 5.15 -14.36
CA LEU A 36 35.95 5.17 -13.35
C LEU A 36 35.73 6.28 -12.32
N ILE A 37 35.48 7.51 -12.78
CA ILE A 37 35.27 8.66 -11.88
C ILE A 37 34.05 8.43 -10.98
N PHE A 38 32.91 8.02 -11.55
CA PHE A 38 31.71 7.78 -10.75
C PHE A 38 31.86 6.59 -9.81
N SER A 39 32.63 5.56 -10.18
CA SER A 39 32.95 4.45 -9.26
C SER A 39 33.73 4.94 -8.04
N LEU A 40 34.80 5.72 -8.26
CA LEU A 40 35.61 6.28 -7.17
C LEU A 40 34.80 7.24 -6.29
N LEU A 41 34.04 8.15 -6.89
CA LEU A 41 33.20 9.08 -6.15
C LEU A 41 32.10 8.36 -5.37
N THR A 42 31.50 7.30 -5.92
CA THR A 42 30.46 6.53 -5.21
C THR A 42 31.05 5.87 -3.97
N ILE A 43 32.24 5.28 -4.06
CA ILE A 43 32.92 4.69 -2.89
C ILE A 43 33.14 5.74 -1.79
N VAL A 44 33.64 6.93 -2.16
CA VAL A 44 33.90 8.01 -1.20
C VAL A 44 32.60 8.55 -0.58
N MET A 45 31.60 8.78 -1.41
CA MET A 45 30.36 9.44 -1.00
C MET A 45 29.41 8.51 -0.23
N THR A 46 29.58 7.19 -0.34
CA THR A 46 28.79 6.18 0.41
C THR A 46 29.56 5.58 1.59
N TRP A 47 30.71 6.15 1.95
CA TRP A 47 31.50 5.70 3.08
C TRP A 47 30.71 5.77 4.40
N PRO A 48 30.79 4.75 5.31
CA PRO A 48 31.71 3.60 5.30
C PRO A 48 31.17 2.31 4.67
N LEU A 49 30.00 2.33 4.00
CA LEU A 49 29.34 1.10 3.50
C LEU A 49 30.27 0.17 2.67
N PRO A 50 31.13 0.66 1.75
CA PRO A 50 32.02 -0.20 0.98
C PRO A 50 32.97 -1.08 1.81
N LEU A 51 33.35 -0.66 3.04
CA LEU A 51 34.19 -1.46 3.93
C LEU A 51 33.50 -2.72 4.47
N HIS A 52 32.17 -2.67 4.56
CA HIS A 52 31.35 -3.70 5.18
C HIS A 52 30.33 -4.28 4.20
N ALA A 53 30.56 -4.13 2.89
CA ALA A 53 29.60 -4.45 1.84
C ALA A 53 29.12 -5.91 1.84
N GLY A 54 29.86 -6.85 2.44
CA GLY A 54 29.45 -8.25 2.56
C GLY A 54 28.63 -8.60 3.81
N SER A 55 28.47 -7.67 4.76
CA SER A 55 27.88 -7.96 6.09
C SER A 55 26.99 -6.85 6.65
N ALA A 56 27.02 -5.66 6.06
CA ALA A 56 26.22 -4.52 6.46
C ALA A 56 25.49 -3.94 5.26
N ILE A 57 24.32 -3.37 5.51
CA ILE A 57 23.49 -2.63 4.55
C ILE A 57 23.28 -1.23 5.10
N GLN A 58 22.69 -0.35 4.30
CA GLN A 58 22.52 1.04 4.67
C GLN A 58 21.77 1.21 6.02
N ASP A 59 20.61 0.59 6.12
CA ASP A 59 19.85 0.38 7.36
C ASP A 59 19.15 -0.99 7.36
N LEU A 60 18.55 -1.36 8.49
CA LEU A 60 17.82 -2.64 8.65
C LEU A 60 16.31 -2.51 8.36
N GLY A 61 15.91 -1.48 7.62
CA GLY A 61 14.54 -1.25 7.17
C GLY A 61 14.28 -1.91 5.82
N ASP A 62 13.74 -1.14 4.89
CA ASP A 62 13.37 -1.55 3.53
C ASP A 62 14.44 -2.36 2.78
N PRO A 63 15.77 -2.09 2.90
CA PRO A 63 16.79 -2.88 2.23
C PRO A 63 16.67 -4.40 2.46
N LEU A 64 16.22 -4.84 3.63
CA LEU A 64 15.99 -6.27 3.93
C LEU A 64 14.87 -6.86 3.08
N HIS A 65 13.78 -6.13 2.89
CA HIS A 65 12.68 -6.53 2.02
C HIS A 65 13.09 -6.50 0.54
N GLU A 66 13.94 -5.55 0.14
CA GLU A 66 14.47 -5.49 -1.23
C GLU A 66 15.38 -6.68 -1.54
N ILE A 67 16.21 -7.11 -0.58
CA ILE A 67 16.97 -8.35 -0.70
C ILE A 67 16.03 -9.55 -0.86
N TRP A 68 14.99 -9.64 -0.02
CA TRP A 68 13.98 -10.69 -0.14
C TRP A 68 13.31 -10.69 -1.52
N THR A 69 12.88 -9.54 -2.04
CA THR A 69 12.27 -9.42 -3.38
C THR A 69 13.19 -10.01 -4.45
N MET A 70 14.47 -9.61 -4.45
CA MET A 70 15.44 -10.12 -5.43
C MET A 70 15.67 -11.61 -5.31
N ARG A 71 15.82 -12.12 -4.08
CA ARG A 71 16.05 -13.55 -3.82
C ARG A 71 14.83 -14.39 -4.16
N TRP A 72 13.62 -13.91 -3.86
CA TRP A 72 12.37 -14.56 -4.21
C TRP A 72 12.22 -14.70 -5.73
N THR A 73 12.39 -13.61 -6.49
CA THR A 73 12.32 -13.67 -7.96
C THR A 73 13.31 -14.69 -8.53
N GLN A 74 14.56 -14.68 -8.06
CA GLN A 74 15.60 -15.62 -8.52
C GLN A 74 15.27 -17.08 -8.17
N HIS A 75 14.76 -17.32 -6.96
CA HIS A 75 14.33 -18.63 -6.50
C HIS A 75 13.15 -19.14 -7.33
N GLN A 76 12.10 -18.33 -7.44
CA GLN A 76 10.81 -18.75 -8.00
C GLN A 76 10.84 -18.88 -9.51
N LEU A 77 11.65 -18.08 -10.23
CA LEU A 77 11.87 -18.26 -11.67
C LEU A 77 12.46 -19.64 -12.02
N LEU A 78 13.25 -20.24 -11.12
CA LEU A 78 13.79 -21.58 -11.30
C LEU A 78 12.86 -22.67 -10.76
N ALA A 79 12.24 -22.43 -9.60
CA ALA A 79 11.46 -23.44 -8.90
C ALA A 79 10.08 -23.64 -9.54
N ASP A 80 9.34 -22.56 -9.79
CA ASP A 80 8.00 -22.59 -10.37
C ASP A 80 7.59 -21.18 -10.89
N PRO A 81 7.94 -20.86 -12.15
CA PRO A 81 7.72 -19.53 -12.72
C PRO A 81 6.24 -19.18 -12.92
N ALA A 82 5.32 -20.15 -12.92
CA ALA A 82 3.88 -19.88 -13.03
C ALA A 82 3.34 -19.20 -11.76
N HIS A 83 3.97 -19.47 -10.61
CA HIS A 83 3.65 -18.88 -9.31
C HIS A 83 4.68 -17.81 -8.90
N LEU A 84 5.30 -17.12 -9.86
CA LEU A 84 6.29 -16.06 -9.62
C LEU A 84 5.79 -15.01 -8.62
N TRP A 85 4.50 -14.65 -8.74
CA TRP A 85 3.88 -13.61 -7.93
C TRP A 85 3.58 -14.06 -6.50
N ASP A 86 3.53 -15.36 -6.24
CA ASP A 86 3.09 -15.94 -4.97
C ASP A 86 4.21 -15.99 -3.94
N GLY A 87 4.71 -14.81 -3.59
CA GLY A 87 5.70 -14.57 -2.55
C GLY A 87 5.43 -15.42 -1.30
N ASN A 88 6.49 -15.96 -0.70
CA ASN A 88 6.32 -16.73 0.54
C ASN A 88 5.91 -15.86 1.74
N MET A 89 5.88 -14.53 1.63
CA MET A 89 5.39 -13.65 2.69
C MET A 89 3.88 -13.40 2.58
N GLY A 90 3.25 -12.91 3.66
CA GLY A 90 1.83 -12.54 3.65
C GLY A 90 0.87 -13.70 3.49
N TYR A 91 1.27 -14.91 3.88
CA TYR A 91 0.38 -16.06 3.88
C TYR A 91 -0.88 -15.79 4.74
N PRO A 92 -2.08 -16.21 4.31
CA PRO A 92 -2.41 -17.02 3.13
C PRO A 92 -2.81 -16.21 1.88
N PHE A 93 -2.44 -14.94 1.79
CA PHE A 93 -2.85 -14.07 0.69
C PHE A 93 -1.98 -14.32 -0.57
N PRO A 94 -2.56 -14.82 -1.68
CA PRO A 94 -1.80 -15.07 -2.90
C PRO A 94 -1.31 -13.78 -3.56
N ARG A 95 -0.31 -13.92 -4.42
CA ARG A 95 0.33 -12.86 -5.20
C ARG A 95 1.00 -11.76 -4.36
N SER A 96 1.50 -12.12 -3.18
CA SER A 96 2.07 -11.17 -2.23
C SER A 96 3.32 -10.44 -2.74
N LEU A 97 4.02 -10.94 -3.78
CA LEU A 97 5.10 -10.18 -4.41
C LEU A 97 4.58 -8.86 -5.01
N LEU A 98 3.35 -8.87 -5.53
CA LEU A 98 2.67 -7.73 -6.17
C LEU A 98 1.93 -6.84 -5.17
N PHE A 99 2.11 -7.04 -3.87
CA PHE A 99 1.68 -6.09 -2.84
C PHE A 99 2.61 -4.87 -2.78
N SER A 100 3.79 -5.00 -3.39
CA SER A 100 4.74 -3.92 -3.65
C SER A 100 5.22 -3.99 -5.10
N GLU A 101 6.11 -3.09 -5.51
CA GLU A 101 6.72 -3.14 -6.85
C GLU A 101 7.62 -4.41 -6.94
N PRO A 102 7.44 -5.28 -7.95
CA PRO A 102 8.18 -6.56 -8.03
C PRO A 102 9.64 -6.41 -8.47
N ARG A 103 10.02 -5.25 -9.03
CA ARG A 103 11.41 -4.89 -9.38
C ARG A 103 12.12 -5.91 -10.28
N LEU A 104 11.37 -6.53 -11.20
CA LEU A 104 11.81 -7.70 -11.97
C LEU A 104 13.19 -7.52 -12.63
N SER A 105 13.43 -6.39 -13.29
CA SER A 105 14.70 -6.16 -13.97
C SER A 105 15.87 -6.04 -13.00
N THR A 106 15.69 -5.37 -11.86
CA THR A 106 16.71 -5.26 -10.80
C THR A 106 17.03 -6.65 -10.25
N SER A 107 16.02 -7.47 -9.96
CA SER A 107 16.18 -8.84 -9.45
C SER A 107 16.95 -9.75 -10.42
N ILE A 108 16.69 -9.62 -11.73
CA ILE A 108 17.38 -10.38 -12.78
C ILE A 108 18.82 -9.88 -12.95
N LEU A 109 19.06 -8.57 -12.95
CA LEU A 109 20.40 -8.00 -13.08
C LEU A 109 21.31 -8.31 -11.87
N ALA A 110 20.72 -8.46 -10.69
CA ALA A 110 21.43 -8.87 -9.48
C ALA A 110 21.85 -10.35 -9.51
N TRP A 111 21.21 -11.17 -10.34
CA TRP A 111 21.35 -12.63 -10.30
C TRP A 111 22.76 -13.13 -10.61
N PRO A 112 23.47 -12.66 -11.67
CA PRO A 112 24.85 -13.09 -11.91
C PRO A 112 25.78 -12.80 -10.73
N ILE A 113 25.60 -11.66 -10.04
CA ILE A 113 26.38 -11.30 -8.86
C ILE A 113 26.08 -12.29 -7.72
N GLN A 114 24.81 -12.63 -7.53
CA GLN A 114 24.40 -13.60 -6.52
C GLN A 114 24.98 -15.00 -6.79
N LEU A 115 25.03 -15.44 -8.04
CA LEU A 115 25.59 -16.75 -8.43
C LEU A 115 27.10 -16.82 -8.18
N VAL A 116 27.82 -15.73 -8.42
CA VAL A 116 29.28 -15.68 -8.22
C VAL A 116 29.64 -15.55 -6.74
N THR A 117 28.89 -14.74 -5.99
CA THR A 117 29.27 -14.38 -4.61
C THR A 117 28.64 -15.27 -3.54
N GLY A 118 27.46 -15.85 -3.81
CA GLY A 118 26.65 -16.52 -2.80
C GLY A 118 26.17 -15.60 -1.66
N ASN A 119 26.42 -14.29 -1.75
CA ASN A 119 26.18 -13.32 -0.67
C ASN A 119 25.17 -12.26 -1.14
N ASP A 120 23.95 -12.41 -0.67
CA ASP A 120 22.81 -11.52 -0.87
C ASP A 120 23.03 -10.07 -0.39
N ILE A 121 23.73 -9.87 0.74
CA ILE A 121 24.09 -8.54 1.25
C ILE A 121 25.06 -7.85 0.29
N LEU A 122 26.09 -8.59 -0.16
CA LEU A 122 27.05 -8.08 -1.14
C LEU A 122 26.37 -7.77 -2.47
N THR A 123 25.49 -8.66 -2.94
CA THR A 123 24.70 -8.47 -4.16
C THR A 123 23.88 -7.18 -4.08
N TYR A 124 23.13 -6.97 -2.99
CA TYR A 124 22.36 -5.75 -2.77
C TYR A 124 23.24 -4.51 -2.78
N ASN A 125 24.35 -4.51 -2.04
CA ASN A 125 25.23 -3.35 -1.98
C ASN A 125 25.88 -3.04 -3.33
N ILE A 126 26.21 -4.04 -4.14
CA ILE A 126 26.70 -3.81 -5.50
C ILE A 126 25.62 -3.14 -6.36
N MET A 127 24.35 -3.58 -6.27
CA MET A 127 23.24 -2.92 -6.96
C MET A 127 23.02 -1.48 -6.47
N PHE A 128 23.09 -1.27 -5.16
CA PHE A 128 23.02 0.05 -4.54
C PHE A 128 24.10 0.99 -5.06
N LEU A 129 25.37 0.58 -5.07
CA LEU A 129 26.48 1.39 -5.59
C LEU A 129 26.34 1.63 -7.10
N LEU A 130 25.94 0.61 -7.87
CA LEU A 130 25.72 0.75 -9.31
C LEU A 130 24.62 1.76 -9.65
N SER A 131 23.62 1.95 -8.78
CA SER A 131 22.57 2.95 -8.99
C SER A 131 23.14 4.37 -9.12
N PHE A 132 24.21 4.71 -8.38
CA PHE A 132 24.91 6.00 -8.46
C PHE A 132 25.78 6.09 -9.71
N ILE A 133 26.54 5.01 -9.97
CA ILE A 133 27.50 4.94 -11.08
C ILE A 133 26.79 5.08 -12.43
N VAL A 134 25.71 4.31 -12.62
CA VAL A 134 24.94 4.28 -13.86
C VAL A 134 24.22 5.61 -14.09
N LEU A 135 23.60 6.18 -13.05
CA LEU A 135 22.93 7.48 -13.16
C LEU A 135 23.91 8.61 -13.52
N GLY A 136 25.03 8.71 -12.80
CA GLY A 136 26.04 9.73 -13.06
C GLY A 136 26.64 9.61 -14.46
N THR A 137 26.99 8.39 -14.87
CA THR A 137 27.53 8.11 -16.20
C THR A 137 26.50 8.42 -17.29
N GLY A 138 25.26 7.96 -17.13
CA GLY A 138 24.18 8.20 -18.09
C GLY A 138 23.91 9.68 -18.30
N MET A 139 23.83 10.45 -17.21
CA MET A 139 23.63 11.89 -17.27
C MET A 139 24.82 12.60 -17.91
N ALA A 140 26.05 12.18 -17.59
CA ALA A 140 27.26 12.75 -18.20
C ALA A 140 27.31 12.50 -19.71
N LEU A 141 26.92 11.31 -20.17
CA LEU A 141 26.82 10.98 -21.59
C LEU A 141 25.72 11.79 -22.27
N LEU A 142 24.53 11.91 -21.66
CA LEU A 142 23.40 12.68 -22.17
C LEU A 142 23.77 14.15 -22.39
N VAL A 143 24.30 14.81 -21.36
CA VAL A 143 24.66 16.23 -21.43
C VAL A 143 25.86 16.45 -22.34
N THR A 144 26.82 15.53 -22.39
CA THR A 144 27.92 15.58 -23.37
C THR A 144 27.39 15.49 -24.80
N GLU A 145 26.44 14.59 -25.08
CA GLU A 145 25.83 14.46 -26.40
C GLU A 145 25.12 15.74 -26.80
N ILE A 146 24.40 16.40 -25.89
CA ILE A 146 23.68 17.66 -26.20
C ILE A 146 24.66 18.84 -26.37
N SER A 147 25.56 19.04 -25.41
CA SER A 147 26.40 20.24 -25.31
C SER A 147 27.73 20.16 -26.07
N GLY A 148 28.23 18.95 -26.32
CA GLY A 148 29.58 18.71 -26.80
C GLY A 148 30.69 18.92 -25.75
N SER A 149 30.36 19.16 -24.48
CA SER A 149 31.32 19.43 -23.40
C SER A 149 31.39 18.30 -22.39
N ALA A 150 32.52 17.58 -22.34
CA ALA A 150 32.75 16.50 -21.39
C ALA A 150 32.75 16.97 -19.93
N GLY A 151 33.32 18.15 -19.64
CA GLY A 151 33.36 18.70 -18.29
C GLY A 151 31.98 19.12 -17.78
N ALA A 152 31.13 19.67 -18.66
CA ALA A 152 29.75 19.98 -18.32
C ALA A 152 28.92 18.71 -18.12
N GLY A 153 29.18 17.67 -18.92
CA GLY A 153 28.63 16.34 -18.72
C GLY A 153 29.00 15.78 -17.34
N LEU A 154 30.29 15.80 -16.99
CA LEU A 154 30.77 15.34 -15.69
C LEU A 154 30.06 16.05 -14.53
N LEU A 155 29.96 17.39 -14.57
CA LEU A 155 29.25 18.17 -13.55
C LEU A 155 27.78 17.77 -13.45
N ALA A 156 27.05 17.71 -14.57
CA ALA A 156 25.64 17.29 -14.55
C ALA A 156 25.48 15.87 -14.00
N GLY A 157 26.41 14.96 -14.31
CA GLY A 157 26.41 13.61 -13.77
C GLY A 157 26.67 13.57 -12.26
N ILE A 158 27.59 14.38 -11.72
CA ILE A 158 27.82 14.50 -10.27
C ILE A 158 26.57 15.07 -9.59
N LEU A 159 25.98 16.12 -10.16
CA LEU A 159 24.75 16.72 -9.65
C LEU A 159 23.59 15.73 -9.61
N ALA A 160 23.45 14.88 -10.63
CA ALA A 160 22.41 13.85 -10.67
C ALA A 160 22.68 12.67 -9.74
N ALA A 161 23.91 12.15 -9.72
CA ALA A 161 24.26 10.96 -8.95
C ALA A 161 24.21 11.22 -7.44
N PHE A 162 24.57 12.41 -6.99
CA PHE A 162 24.75 12.71 -5.57
C PHE A 162 23.80 13.81 -5.05
N THR A 163 22.73 14.15 -5.77
CA THR A 163 21.75 15.13 -5.28
C THR A 163 21.20 14.79 -3.88
N PRO A 164 20.92 15.77 -3.00
CA PRO A 164 20.48 15.52 -1.62
C PRO A 164 19.23 14.64 -1.51
N TYR A 165 18.32 14.74 -2.48
CA TYR A 165 17.14 13.89 -2.55
C TYR A 165 17.47 12.39 -2.47
N ARG A 166 18.53 11.94 -3.15
CA ARG A 166 18.95 10.53 -3.13
C ARG A 166 19.41 10.11 -1.74
N TYR A 167 20.11 10.98 -1.00
CA TYR A 167 20.52 10.72 0.37
C TYR A 167 19.35 10.67 1.35
N GLY A 168 18.24 11.35 1.05
CA GLY A 168 16.99 11.18 1.79
C GLY A 168 16.32 9.81 1.57
N HIS A 169 16.76 9.05 0.57
CA HIS A 169 16.12 7.79 0.13
C HIS A 169 17.12 6.63 0.01
N LEU A 170 18.22 6.65 0.79
CA LEU A 170 19.21 5.57 0.69
C LEU A 170 18.66 4.17 1.06
N SER A 171 17.57 4.12 1.82
CA SER A 171 16.86 2.90 2.19
C SER A 171 16.02 2.30 1.06
N HIS A 172 15.83 3.02 -0.06
CA HIS A 172 14.89 2.65 -1.13
C HIS A 172 15.63 2.43 -2.46
N LEU A 173 16.23 1.25 -2.70
CA LEU A 173 16.96 0.97 -3.95
C LEU A 173 16.05 1.15 -5.17
N ASN A 174 14.77 0.81 -5.06
CA ASN A 174 13.81 1.00 -6.14
C ASN A 174 13.69 2.47 -6.58
N LEU A 175 13.82 3.42 -5.65
CA LEU A 175 13.84 4.85 -5.94
C LEU A 175 15.22 5.35 -6.35
N LEU A 176 16.31 4.62 -6.08
CA LEU A 176 17.65 4.99 -6.53
C LEU A 176 17.98 4.47 -7.94
N ASN A 177 17.31 3.39 -8.37
CA ASN A 177 17.62 2.68 -9.61
C ASN A 177 16.93 3.26 -10.85
N TYR A 178 17.19 4.54 -11.13
CA TYR A 178 16.67 5.27 -12.30
C TYR A 178 17.74 5.76 -13.29
N GLY A 179 18.94 5.15 -13.24
CA GLY A 179 20.05 5.49 -14.13
C GLY A 179 19.83 5.11 -15.60
N GLY A 180 18.88 4.21 -15.88
CA GLY A 180 18.48 3.85 -17.24
C GLY A 180 17.78 5.00 -17.97
N ILE A 181 17.16 5.95 -17.25
CA ILE A 181 16.48 7.12 -17.84
C ILE A 181 17.45 7.95 -18.70
N PRO A 182 18.52 8.56 -18.16
CA PRO A 182 19.39 9.39 -18.99
C PRO A 182 20.11 8.61 -20.08
N LEU A 183 20.40 7.31 -19.88
CA LEU A 183 20.95 6.44 -20.91
C LEU A 183 19.98 6.19 -22.07
N ALA A 184 18.69 5.98 -21.78
CA ALA A 184 17.66 5.85 -22.80
C ALA A 184 17.47 7.16 -23.57
N LEU A 185 17.39 8.31 -22.88
CA LEU A 185 17.32 9.63 -23.53
C LEU A 185 18.55 9.88 -24.40
N TRP A 186 19.75 9.56 -23.91
CA TRP A 186 20.99 9.67 -24.66
C TRP A 186 20.97 8.81 -25.95
N ALA A 187 20.54 7.56 -25.84
CA ALA A 187 20.44 6.64 -26.96
C ALA A 187 19.39 7.10 -28.00
N LEU A 188 18.21 7.57 -27.56
CA LEU A 188 17.17 8.12 -28.44
C LEU A 188 17.64 9.39 -29.18
N ILE A 189 18.33 10.30 -28.49
CA ILE A 189 18.87 11.53 -29.10
C ILE A 189 19.95 11.17 -30.13
N ARG A 190 20.83 10.21 -29.82
CA ARG A 190 21.83 9.70 -30.76
C ARG A 190 21.18 9.05 -31.97
N PHE A 191 20.16 8.22 -31.77
CA PHE A 191 19.41 7.59 -32.84
C PHE A 191 18.78 8.64 -33.76
N ALA A 192 18.11 9.66 -33.19
CA ALA A 192 17.50 10.73 -33.98
C ALA A 192 18.52 11.50 -34.84
N ARG A 193 19.74 11.69 -34.33
CA ARG A 193 20.83 12.40 -35.02
C ARG A 193 21.58 11.54 -36.03
N ARG A 194 21.82 10.27 -35.72
CA ARG A 194 22.75 9.39 -36.46
C ARG A 194 22.06 8.31 -37.29
N ARG A 195 20.79 8.01 -37.00
CA ARG A 195 19.95 7.00 -37.66
C ARG A 195 20.56 5.60 -37.68
N ARG A 196 21.35 5.24 -36.66
CA ARG A 196 21.97 3.90 -36.57
C ARG A 196 21.08 2.95 -35.77
N PRO A 197 20.76 1.75 -36.28
CA PRO A 197 19.94 0.77 -35.56
C PRO A 197 20.45 0.44 -34.17
N ILE A 198 21.78 0.41 -33.97
CA ILE A 198 22.38 0.16 -32.65
C ILE A 198 21.97 1.19 -31.59
N ASP A 199 21.79 2.48 -31.96
CA ASP A 199 21.35 3.50 -31.00
C ASP A 199 19.87 3.28 -30.62
N ALA A 200 19.03 2.80 -31.55
CA ALA A 200 17.65 2.39 -31.26
C ALA A 200 17.60 1.14 -30.39
N GLY A 201 18.48 0.16 -30.65
CA GLY A 201 18.63 -1.04 -29.82
C GLY A 201 19.11 -0.74 -28.40
N LEU A 202 20.04 0.20 -28.23
CA LEU A 202 20.47 0.68 -26.92
C LEU A 202 19.32 1.37 -26.18
N ALA A 203 18.51 2.19 -26.86
CA ALA A 203 17.33 2.80 -26.25
C ALA A 203 16.33 1.73 -25.78
N ALA A 204 16.03 0.74 -26.64
CA ALA A 204 15.19 -0.40 -26.27
C ALA A 204 15.73 -1.15 -25.05
N LEU A 205 17.04 -1.44 -25.03
CA LEU A 205 17.70 -2.14 -23.92
C LEU A 205 17.56 -1.36 -22.60
N PHE A 206 17.94 -0.08 -22.59
CA PHE A 206 17.89 0.73 -21.37
C PHE A 206 16.48 0.93 -20.85
N LEU A 207 15.49 1.06 -21.72
CA LEU A 207 14.09 1.14 -21.33
C LEU A 207 13.53 -0.20 -20.83
N THR A 208 13.92 -1.31 -21.46
CA THR A 208 13.53 -2.66 -21.00
C THR A 208 14.09 -2.97 -19.62
N ILE A 209 15.26 -2.41 -19.28
CA ILE A 209 15.82 -2.47 -17.93
C ILE A 209 15.07 -1.49 -17.00
N GLN A 210 14.82 -0.26 -17.44
CA GLN A 210 14.34 0.80 -16.56
C GLN A 210 12.87 0.65 -16.16
N LEU A 211 11.99 0.27 -17.08
CA LEU A 211 10.54 0.28 -16.82
C LEU A 211 10.14 -0.78 -15.78
N PRO A 212 10.59 -2.05 -15.87
CA PRO A 212 10.24 -3.07 -14.86
C PRO A 212 11.02 -2.95 -13.54
N ALA A 213 11.88 -1.94 -13.39
CA ALA A 213 12.69 -1.75 -12.18
C ALA A 213 11.88 -1.16 -11.03
N SER A 214 10.90 -0.30 -11.34
CA SER A 214 9.99 0.36 -10.39
C SER A 214 8.82 0.99 -11.16
N ASP A 215 7.59 0.67 -10.77
CA ASP A 215 6.35 1.18 -11.36
C ASP A 215 6.30 2.72 -11.28
N THR A 216 6.70 3.27 -10.14
CA THR A 216 6.83 4.72 -9.92
C THR A 216 7.74 5.37 -10.96
N ILE A 217 8.94 4.80 -11.15
CA ILE A 217 9.93 5.32 -12.08
C ILE A 217 9.52 5.06 -13.53
N ALA A 218 8.79 3.98 -13.81
CA ALA A 218 8.26 3.68 -15.13
C ALA A 218 7.32 4.78 -15.61
N LEU A 219 6.36 5.20 -14.77
CA LEU A 219 5.44 6.29 -15.08
C LEU A 219 6.19 7.58 -15.41
N MET A 220 7.19 7.95 -14.60
CA MET A 220 8.01 9.14 -14.83
C MET A 220 8.84 9.04 -16.11
N THR A 221 9.43 7.88 -16.38
CA THR A 221 10.21 7.60 -17.58
C THR A 221 9.35 7.75 -18.83
N LEU A 222 8.15 7.15 -18.82
CA LEU A 222 7.19 7.26 -19.91
C LEU A 222 6.73 8.71 -20.12
N GLY A 223 6.47 9.45 -19.04
CA GLY A 223 6.17 10.89 -19.12
C GLY A 223 7.30 11.70 -19.76
N MET A 224 8.55 11.46 -19.35
CA MET A 224 9.73 12.14 -19.92
C MET A 224 9.94 11.83 -21.41
N ILE A 225 9.65 10.59 -21.83
CA ILE A 225 9.69 10.17 -23.23
C ILE A 225 8.54 10.77 -24.01
N ALA A 226 7.31 10.76 -23.46
CA ALA A 226 6.13 11.35 -24.09
C ALA A 226 6.35 12.84 -24.38
N VAL A 227 7.01 13.56 -23.47
CA VAL A 227 7.44 14.95 -23.71
C VAL A 227 8.58 15.02 -24.73
N LEU A 228 9.54 14.11 -24.74
CA LEU A 228 10.70 14.12 -25.66
C LEU A 228 10.30 13.88 -27.12
N LEU A 229 9.38 12.95 -27.38
CA LEU A 229 9.04 12.50 -28.74
C LEU A 229 8.60 13.63 -29.67
N PRO A 230 7.68 14.55 -29.30
CA PRO A 230 7.33 15.71 -30.11
C PRO A 230 8.53 16.58 -30.49
N PHE A 231 9.50 16.80 -29.59
CA PHE A 231 10.70 17.58 -29.92
C PHE A 231 11.59 16.86 -30.93
N LEU A 232 11.76 15.54 -30.80
CA LEU A 232 12.53 14.75 -31.76
C LEU A 232 11.84 14.75 -33.13
N LEU A 233 10.52 14.52 -33.18
CA LEU A 233 9.74 14.56 -34.41
C LEU A 233 9.81 15.94 -35.07
N TRP A 234 9.66 17.01 -34.27
CA TRP A 234 9.76 18.38 -34.77
C TRP A 234 11.16 18.71 -35.32
N GLN A 235 12.22 18.33 -34.61
CA GLN A 235 13.60 18.52 -35.10
C GLN A 235 13.85 17.76 -36.40
N GLN A 236 13.27 16.57 -36.55
CA GLN A 236 13.42 15.71 -37.72
C GLN A 236 12.30 15.87 -38.76
N ARG A 237 11.42 16.88 -38.64
CA ARG A 237 10.20 17.01 -39.48
C ARG A 237 10.47 17.09 -40.99
N ARG A 238 11.66 17.56 -41.39
CA ARG A 238 12.09 17.63 -42.79
C ARG A 238 12.80 16.37 -43.29
N SER A 239 13.06 15.41 -42.40
CA SER A 239 13.84 14.19 -42.65
C SER A 239 13.19 12.96 -41.99
N LEU A 240 11.86 12.98 -41.84
CA LEU A 240 11.09 11.83 -41.39
C LEU A 240 11.19 10.72 -42.43
N SER A 241 11.52 9.52 -41.98
CA SER A 241 11.59 8.33 -42.82
C SER A 241 10.98 7.15 -42.08
N TRP A 242 10.49 6.16 -42.83
CA TRP A 242 9.97 4.92 -42.24
C TRP A 242 11.00 4.19 -41.38
N GLN A 243 12.29 4.30 -41.72
CA GLN A 243 13.38 3.74 -40.91
C GLN A 243 13.49 4.43 -39.54
N PHE A 244 13.31 5.75 -39.49
CA PHE A 244 13.33 6.50 -38.24
C PHE A 244 12.10 6.22 -37.39
N LEU A 245 10.91 6.25 -38.00
CA LEU A 245 9.67 5.92 -37.31
C LEU A 245 9.67 4.46 -36.82
N GLY A 246 10.09 3.52 -37.67
CA GLY A 246 10.23 2.10 -37.30
C GLY A 246 11.26 1.89 -36.18
N GLY A 247 12.37 2.62 -36.18
CA GLY A 247 13.34 2.56 -35.09
C GLY A 247 12.83 3.16 -33.78
N LEU A 248 12.03 4.23 -33.82
CA LEU A 248 11.34 4.76 -32.64
C LEU A 248 10.30 3.78 -32.11
N VAL A 249 9.48 3.20 -32.99
CA VAL A 249 8.51 2.16 -32.61
C VAL A 249 9.22 0.97 -31.99
N PHE A 250 10.31 0.49 -32.59
CA PHE A 250 11.12 -0.59 -32.03
C PHE A 250 11.68 -0.25 -30.64
N ALA A 251 12.21 0.96 -30.47
CA ALA A 251 12.76 1.43 -29.20
C ALA A 251 11.73 1.50 -28.06
N LEU A 252 10.44 1.63 -28.39
CA LEU A 252 9.36 1.80 -27.40
C LEU A 252 8.50 0.54 -27.24
N ALA A 253 8.24 -0.21 -28.31
CA ALA A 253 7.37 -1.38 -28.27
C ALA A 253 7.94 -2.50 -27.40
N ILE A 254 9.25 -2.78 -27.50
CA ILE A 254 9.89 -3.86 -26.73
C ILE A 254 9.81 -3.61 -25.21
N PRO A 255 10.19 -2.42 -24.68
CA PRO A 255 10.00 -2.12 -23.26
C PRO A 255 8.55 -2.17 -22.78
N LEU A 256 7.60 -1.69 -23.59
CA LEU A 256 6.18 -1.71 -23.23
C LEU A 256 5.63 -3.15 -23.15
N LEU A 257 6.06 -4.03 -24.07
CA LEU A 257 5.72 -5.45 -24.00
C LEU A 257 6.30 -6.13 -22.75
N ALA A 258 7.50 -5.73 -22.32
CA ALA A 258 8.11 -6.27 -21.10
C ALA A 258 7.34 -5.92 -19.81
N LEU A 259 6.49 -4.88 -19.82
CA LEU A 259 5.63 -4.51 -18.70
C LEU A 259 4.33 -5.32 -18.62
N VAL A 260 3.92 -5.99 -19.69
CA VAL A 260 2.60 -6.66 -19.76
C VAL A 260 2.38 -7.66 -18.61
N PRO A 261 3.34 -8.55 -18.26
CA PRO A 261 3.12 -9.51 -17.16
C PRO A 261 2.85 -8.84 -15.81
N ASP A 262 3.56 -7.75 -15.52
CA ASP A 262 3.40 -6.97 -14.29
C ASP A 262 2.05 -6.24 -14.27
N ILE A 263 1.68 -5.57 -15.36
CA ILE A 263 0.37 -4.91 -15.50
C ILE A 263 -0.78 -5.91 -15.31
N VAL A 264 -0.71 -7.07 -15.95
CA VAL A 264 -1.74 -8.13 -15.80
C VAL A 264 -1.79 -8.63 -14.36
N GLY A 265 -0.63 -8.88 -13.75
CA GLY A 265 -0.53 -9.27 -12.34
C GLY A 265 -1.17 -8.23 -11.40
N ARG A 266 -0.88 -6.95 -11.61
CA ARG A 266 -1.43 -5.83 -10.83
C ARG A 266 -2.95 -5.70 -10.96
N LEU A 267 -3.49 -5.85 -12.18
CA LEU A 267 -4.94 -5.84 -12.40
C LEU A 267 -5.64 -6.98 -11.65
N ASP A 268 -5.03 -8.16 -11.60
CA ASP A 268 -5.58 -9.28 -10.85
C ASP A 268 -5.55 -9.05 -9.34
N VAL A 269 -4.45 -8.50 -8.79
CA VAL A 269 -4.35 -8.14 -7.37
C VAL A 269 -5.36 -7.04 -7.01
N ASP A 270 -5.55 -6.05 -7.87
CA ASP A 270 -6.58 -5.02 -7.68
C ASP A 270 -8.00 -5.62 -7.65
N ARG A 271 -8.31 -6.58 -8.53
CA ARG A 271 -9.59 -7.32 -8.46
C ARG A 271 -9.73 -8.10 -7.15
N MET A 272 -8.66 -8.74 -6.68
CA MET A 272 -8.68 -9.56 -5.46
C MET A 272 -8.81 -8.73 -4.18
N TYR A 273 -8.19 -7.55 -4.12
CA TYR A 273 -8.05 -6.81 -2.85
C TYR A 273 -8.52 -5.35 -2.90
N GLY A 274 -8.71 -4.76 -4.07
CA GLY A 274 -9.23 -3.39 -4.23
C GLY A 274 -8.26 -2.30 -3.83
N PHE A 275 -7.00 -2.46 -4.20
CA PHE A 275 -5.93 -1.58 -3.79
C PHE A 275 -6.11 -0.18 -4.37
N THR A 276 -6.69 0.69 -3.55
CA THR A 276 -6.85 2.11 -3.84
C THR A 276 -6.29 2.95 -2.69
N ARG A 277 -6.00 4.21 -2.98
CA ARG A 277 -5.53 5.20 -2.01
C ARG A 277 -6.49 6.36 -2.03
N ASP A 278 -7.03 6.71 -0.87
CA ASP A 278 -7.90 7.87 -0.76
C ASP A 278 -7.12 9.17 -1.05
N LEU A 279 -7.85 10.24 -1.37
CA LEU A 279 -7.25 11.52 -1.72
C LEU A 279 -6.52 12.18 -0.55
N ASP A 280 -6.92 11.92 0.69
CA ASP A 280 -6.29 12.53 1.86
C ASP A 280 -4.90 11.93 2.09
N THR A 281 -4.76 10.62 1.91
CA THR A 281 -3.47 9.91 1.87
C THR A 281 -2.57 10.50 0.78
N ILE A 282 -3.11 10.76 -0.42
CA ILE A 282 -2.33 11.37 -1.51
C ILE A 282 -1.92 12.80 -1.16
N ARG A 283 -2.83 13.63 -0.64
CA ARG A 283 -2.54 15.01 -0.21
C ARG A 283 -1.44 15.06 0.84
N ALA A 284 -1.46 14.13 1.81
CA ALA A 284 -0.42 14.03 2.84
C ALA A 284 0.96 13.67 2.28
N MET A 285 1.01 13.02 1.11
CA MET A 285 2.22 12.60 0.41
C MET A 285 2.56 13.49 -0.79
N SER A 286 1.89 14.63 -0.93
CA SER A 286 2.18 15.64 -1.96
C SER A 286 3.37 16.52 -1.58
N ALA A 287 4.08 17.01 -2.58
CA ALA A 287 5.08 18.03 -2.39
C ALA A 287 4.41 19.36 -2.06
N THR A 288 5.12 20.19 -1.31
CA THR A 288 4.78 21.60 -1.14
C THR A 288 5.89 22.45 -1.75
N PRO A 289 5.68 23.76 -2.00
CA PRO A 289 6.77 24.66 -2.38
C PRO A 289 7.96 24.60 -1.40
N ARG A 290 7.70 24.36 -0.10
CA ARG A 290 8.73 24.16 0.93
C ARG A 290 9.58 22.91 0.67
N SER A 291 9.03 21.85 0.10
CA SER A 291 9.77 20.62 -0.22
C SER A 291 10.99 20.89 -1.12
N TYR A 292 10.88 21.83 -2.07
CA TYR A 292 11.92 22.18 -3.05
C TYR A 292 13.09 23.00 -2.48
N ILE A 293 12.97 23.44 -1.24
CA ILE A 293 14.05 24.07 -0.46
C ILE A 293 14.41 23.26 0.78
N SER A 294 13.92 22.01 0.87
CA SER A 294 14.12 21.15 2.04
C SER A 294 15.17 20.07 1.80
N VAL A 295 15.92 19.74 2.86
CA VAL A 295 16.94 18.68 2.89
C VAL A 295 16.59 17.60 3.91
N SER A 296 17.22 16.43 3.78
CA SER A 296 17.12 15.39 4.81
C SER A 296 17.90 15.80 6.07
N GLY A 297 17.49 15.26 7.23
CA GLY A 297 18.20 15.51 8.49
C GLY A 297 19.63 14.93 8.53
N PHE A 298 19.98 14.10 7.53
CA PHE A 298 21.30 13.49 7.39
C PHE A 298 22.30 14.35 6.60
N ASN A 299 21.88 15.45 5.98
CA ASN A 299 22.78 16.32 5.22
C ASN A 299 23.71 17.12 6.15
N HIS A 300 25.01 17.20 5.84
CA HIS A 300 25.99 17.82 6.75
C HIS A 300 26.06 19.34 6.67
N VAL A 301 25.65 19.95 5.56
CA VAL A 301 25.87 21.39 5.31
C VAL A 301 24.60 22.19 5.52
N TRP A 302 23.48 21.69 5.02
CA TRP A 302 22.24 22.44 4.91
C TRP A 302 21.22 22.12 6.00
N ARG A 303 21.37 21.02 6.75
CA ARG A 303 20.36 20.59 7.74
C ARG A 303 20.02 21.67 8.78
N ASP A 304 21.00 22.48 9.17
CA ASP A 304 20.80 23.49 10.22
C ASP A 304 20.29 24.84 9.68
N ILE A 305 20.23 24.99 8.35
CA ILE A 305 19.87 26.25 7.66
C ILE A 305 18.55 26.11 6.89
N LEU A 306 18.37 24.99 6.21
CA LEU A 306 17.22 24.71 5.36
C LEU A 306 16.15 23.93 6.12
N PRO A 307 14.87 24.05 5.72
CA PRO A 307 13.81 23.24 6.30
C PRO A 307 14.04 21.74 6.05
N HIS A 308 13.43 20.94 6.91
CA HIS A 308 13.33 19.50 6.73
C HIS A 308 11.97 19.15 6.14
N ALA A 309 11.97 18.20 5.19
CA ALA A 309 10.77 17.58 4.68
C ALA A 309 11.02 16.07 4.61
N TYR A 310 10.16 15.30 5.26
CA TYR A 310 10.13 13.84 5.16
C TYR A 310 8.72 13.43 4.70
N PRO A 311 8.57 12.50 3.74
CA PRO A 311 9.64 11.73 3.10
C PRO A 311 10.35 12.45 1.94
N ASN A 312 9.92 13.64 1.51
CA ASN A 312 10.33 14.22 0.22
C ASN A 312 11.15 15.53 0.31
N PRO A 313 12.46 15.47 0.65
CA PRO A 313 13.36 16.62 0.55
C PRO A 313 13.82 16.82 -0.90
N LEU A 314 13.28 17.82 -1.60
CA LEU A 314 13.45 18.04 -3.04
C LEU A 314 14.47 19.13 -3.39
N PHE A 315 15.33 19.54 -2.46
CA PHE A 315 16.35 20.55 -2.73
C PHE A 315 17.42 20.03 -3.73
N PRO A 316 17.58 20.67 -4.91
CA PRO A 316 18.49 20.19 -5.95
C PRO A 316 19.97 20.55 -5.71
N GLY A 317 20.29 21.48 -4.80
CA GLY A 317 21.64 22.02 -4.59
C GLY A 317 21.85 23.42 -5.15
N VAL A 318 22.71 24.21 -4.52
CA VAL A 318 23.00 25.59 -4.96
C VAL A 318 23.74 25.58 -6.29
N VAL A 319 24.70 24.67 -6.48
CA VAL A 319 25.47 24.58 -7.72
C VAL A 319 24.55 24.20 -8.90
N ALA A 320 23.61 23.29 -8.68
CA ALA A 320 22.62 22.90 -9.69
C ALA A 320 21.69 24.07 -10.06
N LEU A 321 21.17 24.82 -9.07
CA LEU A 321 20.31 25.97 -9.31
C LEU A 321 21.01 27.09 -10.09
N LEU A 322 22.23 27.46 -9.68
CA LEU A 322 23.02 28.48 -10.37
C LEU A 322 23.33 28.05 -11.82
N GLY A 323 23.71 26.80 -12.02
CA GLY A 323 23.90 26.23 -13.35
C GLY A 323 22.62 26.32 -14.18
N ALA A 324 21.46 25.96 -13.62
CA ALA A 324 20.19 25.95 -14.35
C ALA A 324 19.76 27.37 -14.75
N LEU A 325 19.97 28.37 -13.87
CA LEU A 325 19.76 29.79 -14.19
C LEU A 325 20.67 30.25 -15.35
N LEU A 326 21.95 29.85 -15.35
CA LEU A 326 22.85 30.08 -16.49
C LEU A 326 22.34 29.37 -17.76
N GLY A 327 21.74 28.20 -17.62
CA GLY A 327 21.09 27.46 -18.71
C GLY A 327 19.95 28.27 -19.34
N LEU A 328 19.05 28.79 -18.51
CA LEU A 328 17.94 29.64 -18.97
C LEU A 328 18.45 30.93 -19.62
N ALA A 329 19.51 31.56 -19.10
CA ALA A 329 20.00 32.84 -19.62
C ALA A 329 20.89 32.70 -20.86
N LEU A 330 21.77 31.70 -20.90
CA LEU A 330 22.82 31.56 -21.91
C LEU A 330 22.58 30.38 -22.86
N ALA A 331 22.19 29.22 -22.33
CA ALA A 331 22.01 28.02 -23.13
C ALA A 331 20.78 28.11 -24.05
N ILE A 332 19.74 28.89 -23.70
CA ILE A 332 18.56 29.12 -24.55
C ILE A 332 18.94 29.64 -25.94
N ARG A 333 20.01 30.44 -26.03
CA ARG A 333 20.49 31.00 -27.31
C ARG A 333 21.21 29.97 -28.19
N ARG A 334 21.71 28.88 -27.60
CA ARG A 334 22.54 27.90 -28.29
C ARG A 334 21.84 26.55 -28.49
N TRP A 335 21.01 26.16 -27.54
CA TRP A 335 20.29 24.89 -27.51
C TRP A 335 18.82 25.08 -27.10
N PRO A 336 18.05 25.95 -27.78
CA PRO A 336 16.71 26.37 -27.35
C PRO A 336 15.78 25.18 -27.12
N THR A 337 15.78 24.19 -28.03
CA THR A 337 14.94 23.00 -27.90
C THR A 337 15.17 22.25 -26.59
N TRP A 338 16.41 22.07 -26.17
CA TRP A 338 16.73 21.29 -24.97
C TRP A 338 16.43 22.07 -23.70
N VAL A 339 16.58 23.40 -23.73
CA VAL A 339 16.16 24.27 -22.62
C VAL A 339 14.65 24.25 -22.48
N VAL A 340 13.88 24.35 -23.58
CA VAL A 340 12.42 24.27 -23.55
C VAL A 340 11.94 22.89 -23.09
N TYR A 341 12.56 21.81 -23.56
CA TYR A 341 12.26 20.45 -23.10
C TYR A 341 12.40 20.34 -21.58
N CYS A 342 13.54 20.79 -21.02
CA CYS A 342 13.76 20.73 -19.58
C CYS A 342 12.82 21.66 -18.80
N ALA A 343 12.49 22.84 -19.33
CA ALA A 343 11.54 23.75 -18.69
C ALA A 343 10.12 23.15 -18.66
N VAL A 344 9.65 22.55 -19.75
CA VAL A 344 8.35 21.87 -19.81
C VAL A 344 8.31 20.69 -18.83
N LEU A 345 9.37 19.88 -18.77
CA LEU A 345 9.47 18.80 -17.79
C LEU A 345 9.44 19.31 -16.36
N ALA A 346 10.27 20.31 -16.04
CA ALA A 346 10.37 20.85 -14.69
C ALA A 346 9.03 21.45 -14.23
N ILE A 347 8.38 22.26 -15.07
CA ILE A 347 7.10 22.90 -14.73
C ILE A 347 5.99 21.85 -14.61
N GLY A 348 5.86 20.96 -15.60
CA GLY A 348 4.82 19.92 -15.59
C GLY A 348 4.96 18.98 -14.40
N ALA A 349 6.16 18.49 -14.13
CA ALA A 349 6.41 17.61 -12.99
C ALA A 349 6.30 18.34 -11.64
N PHE A 350 6.69 19.62 -11.56
CA PHE A 350 6.45 20.43 -10.37
C PHE A 350 4.95 20.51 -10.06
N ILE A 351 4.11 20.84 -11.05
CA ILE A 351 2.65 20.91 -10.87
C ILE A 351 2.07 19.56 -10.44
N LEU A 352 2.48 18.46 -11.09
CA LEU A 352 2.03 17.11 -10.70
C LEU A 352 2.48 16.72 -9.29
N SER A 353 3.67 17.18 -8.86
CA SER A 353 4.19 16.87 -7.52
C SER A 353 3.37 17.49 -6.39
N LEU A 354 2.64 18.57 -6.65
CA LEU A 354 1.78 19.24 -5.66
C LEU A 354 0.49 18.45 -5.36
N GLY A 355 0.23 17.36 -6.10
CA GLY A 355 -0.91 16.49 -5.89
C GLY A 355 -2.23 17.01 -6.47
N PRO A 356 -3.37 16.48 -6.00
CA PRO A 356 -4.67 16.69 -6.64
C PRO A 356 -5.18 18.13 -6.52
N ASP A 357 -4.80 18.85 -5.47
CA ASP A 357 -5.27 20.20 -5.20
C ASP A 357 -4.29 20.95 -4.28
N ILE A 358 -4.38 22.29 -4.29
CA ILE A 358 -3.65 23.17 -3.38
C ILE A 358 -4.60 24.21 -2.78
N THR A 359 -4.45 24.51 -1.48
CA THR A 359 -5.22 25.57 -0.81
C THR A 359 -4.41 26.86 -0.75
N VAL A 360 -4.95 27.94 -1.34
CA VAL A 360 -4.34 29.27 -1.35
C VAL A 360 -5.37 30.27 -0.83
N HIS A 361 -5.03 31.01 0.25
CA HIS A 361 -5.93 31.98 0.89
C HIS A 361 -7.35 31.43 1.21
N GLY A 362 -7.45 30.17 1.60
CA GLY A 362 -8.72 29.50 1.91
C GLY A 362 -9.50 28.97 0.70
N ALA A 363 -9.05 29.23 -0.53
CA ALA A 363 -9.62 28.65 -1.74
C ALA A 363 -8.83 27.42 -2.17
N THR A 364 -9.52 26.30 -2.44
CA THR A 364 -8.91 25.07 -2.96
C THR A 364 -8.94 25.07 -4.48
N ILE A 365 -7.76 24.94 -5.08
CA ILE A 365 -7.57 24.92 -6.53
C ILE A 365 -7.25 23.48 -6.95
N THR A 366 -8.11 22.91 -7.79
CA THR A 366 -7.89 21.58 -8.38
C THR A 366 -6.75 21.62 -9.40
N LEU A 367 -5.81 20.68 -9.29
CA LEU A 367 -4.62 20.56 -10.12
C LEU A 367 -4.72 19.38 -11.11
N PRO A 368 -3.89 19.34 -12.17
CA PRO A 368 -3.94 18.29 -13.20
C PRO A 368 -3.82 16.85 -12.68
N HIS A 369 -3.14 16.64 -11.54
CA HIS A 369 -3.06 15.31 -10.93
C HIS A 369 -4.44 14.75 -10.58
N ARG A 370 -5.40 15.58 -10.18
CA ARG A 370 -6.78 15.13 -9.88
C ARG A 370 -7.43 14.45 -11.08
N TRP A 371 -7.24 15.02 -12.27
CA TRP A 371 -7.74 14.42 -13.51
C TRP A 371 -7.09 13.07 -13.79
N LEU A 372 -5.78 12.94 -13.57
CA LEU A 372 -5.08 11.65 -13.70
C LEU A 372 -5.63 10.63 -12.71
N TYR A 373 -5.84 11.01 -11.45
CA TYR A 373 -6.41 10.13 -10.43
C TYR A 373 -7.80 9.62 -10.82
N ASP A 374 -8.66 10.50 -11.36
CA ASP A 374 -10.03 10.14 -11.71
C ASP A 374 -10.14 9.36 -13.04
N SER A 375 -9.21 9.58 -13.99
CA SER A 375 -9.37 9.11 -15.38
C SER A 375 -8.34 8.06 -15.82
N MET A 376 -7.16 7.96 -15.20
CA MET A 376 -6.09 7.05 -15.62
C MET A 376 -6.10 5.78 -14.76
N PRO A 377 -6.35 4.59 -15.36
CA PRO A 377 -6.32 3.33 -14.62
C PRO A 377 -4.99 3.12 -13.88
N GLY A 378 -5.07 2.72 -12.61
CA GLY A 378 -3.92 2.49 -11.74
C GLY A 378 -3.34 3.75 -11.08
N MET A 379 -3.72 4.97 -11.50
CA MET A 379 -3.25 6.21 -10.86
C MET A 379 -3.77 6.36 -9.42
N ASN A 380 -4.95 5.82 -9.13
CA ASN A 380 -5.53 5.77 -7.79
C ASN A 380 -4.78 4.85 -6.81
N ALA A 381 -3.83 4.04 -7.28
CA ALA A 381 -2.89 3.28 -6.45
C ALA A 381 -1.57 4.05 -6.20
N PHE A 382 -1.32 5.16 -6.90
CA PHE A 382 -0.07 5.91 -6.77
C PHE A 382 -0.16 6.96 -5.65
N ARG A 383 0.34 6.63 -4.45
CA ARG A 383 0.19 7.50 -3.26
C ARG A 383 1.16 8.68 -3.16
N ASP A 384 2.43 8.49 -3.55
CA ASP A 384 3.52 9.43 -3.25
C ASP A 384 3.85 10.31 -4.45
N VAL A 385 2.97 11.28 -4.68
CA VAL A 385 3.00 12.16 -5.86
C VAL A 385 4.15 13.17 -5.79
N ALA A 386 4.65 13.48 -4.59
CA ALA A 386 5.83 14.32 -4.43
C ALA A 386 7.05 13.80 -5.20
N ARG A 387 7.13 12.50 -5.48
CA ARG A 387 8.21 11.89 -6.26
C ARG A 387 8.32 12.42 -7.69
N PHE A 388 7.29 13.06 -8.26
CA PHE A 388 7.45 13.82 -9.51
C PHE A 388 8.56 14.90 -9.42
N GLY A 389 8.89 15.35 -8.20
CA GLY A 389 10.05 16.19 -7.93
C GLY A 389 11.39 15.59 -8.41
N MET A 390 11.51 14.26 -8.54
CA MET A 390 12.68 13.62 -9.16
C MET A 390 12.88 14.07 -10.62
N VAL A 391 11.79 14.21 -11.38
CA VAL A 391 11.82 14.68 -12.77
C VAL A 391 12.24 16.16 -12.82
N VAL A 392 11.77 16.96 -11.85
CA VAL A 392 12.20 18.36 -11.69
C VAL A 392 13.70 18.44 -11.46
N ILE A 393 14.24 17.64 -10.53
CA ILE A 393 15.68 17.59 -10.22
C ILE A 393 16.49 17.15 -11.45
N LEU A 394 16.04 16.11 -12.17
CA LEU A 394 16.71 15.67 -13.40
C LEU A 394 16.73 16.77 -14.48
N ALA A 395 15.62 17.48 -14.67
CA ALA A 395 15.54 18.60 -15.61
C ALA A 395 16.47 19.76 -15.22
N ILE A 396 16.54 20.09 -13.92
CA ILE A 396 17.47 21.08 -13.36
C ILE A 396 18.92 20.65 -13.61
N ASN A 397 19.27 19.39 -13.39
CA ASN A 397 20.63 18.88 -13.58
C ASN A 397 21.06 18.92 -15.07
N ILE A 398 20.15 18.62 -16.00
CA ILE A 398 20.41 18.79 -17.44
C ILE A 398 20.61 20.27 -17.77
N LEU A 399 19.71 21.16 -17.32
CA LEU A 399 19.84 22.60 -17.52
C LEU A 399 21.14 23.16 -16.93
N ALA A 400 21.56 22.66 -15.77
CA ALA A 400 22.80 23.06 -15.13
C ALA A 400 24.01 22.71 -15.98
N GLY A 401 24.08 21.49 -16.49
CA GLY A 401 25.11 21.09 -17.44
C GLY A 401 25.14 21.97 -18.70
N LEU A 402 23.97 22.24 -19.29
CA LEU A 402 23.87 23.12 -20.45
C LEU A 402 24.30 24.57 -20.12
N GLY A 403 23.94 25.07 -18.94
CA GLY A 403 24.34 26.38 -18.45
C GLY A 403 25.84 26.52 -18.29
N PHE A 404 26.50 25.56 -17.63
CA PHE A 404 27.96 25.54 -17.50
C PHE A 404 28.65 25.44 -18.86
N ALA A 405 28.12 24.61 -19.77
CA ALA A 405 28.66 24.51 -21.13
C ALA A 405 28.53 25.83 -21.91
N ALA A 406 27.38 26.52 -21.80
CA ALA A 406 27.15 27.79 -22.47
C ALA A 406 28.01 28.92 -21.87
N ALA A 407 28.12 29.00 -20.55
CA ALA A 407 28.98 29.94 -19.85
C ALA A 407 30.46 29.73 -20.24
N TRP A 408 30.93 28.49 -20.27
CA TRP A 408 32.28 28.17 -20.72
C TRP A 408 32.50 28.52 -22.20
N ALA A 409 31.52 28.25 -23.07
CA ALA A 409 31.59 28.62 -24.48
C ALA A 409 31.65 30.15 -24.69
N PHE A 410 31.05 30.92 -23.79
CA PHE A 410 31.13 32.39 -23.79
C PHE A 410 32.48 32.90 -23.27
N LEU A 411 33.05 32.27 -22.23
CA LEU A 411 34.31 32.71 -21.63
C LEU A 411 35.54 32.28 -22.46
N ARG A 412 35.55 31.05 -22.98
CA ARG A 412 36.71 30.45 -23.65
C ARG A 412 37.35 31.29 -24.77
N PRO A 413 36.62 32.05 -25.62
CA PRO A 413 37.24 32.77 -26.73
C PRO A 413 38.09 33.97 -26.26
N ARG A 414 37.93 34.39 -25.00
CA ARG A 414 38.67 35.50 -24.39
C ARG A 414 39.99 35.06 -23.75
N LEU A 415 40.34 33.77 -23.82
CA LEU A 415 41.45 33.17 -23.11
C LEU A 415 42.46 32.54 -24.08
N SER A 416 43.76 32.57 -23.73
CA SER A 416 44.78 31.84 -24.46
C SER A 416 44.66 30.32 -24.25
N ALA A 417 45.21 29.51 -25.16
CA ALA A 417 45.09 28.05 -25.10
C ALA A 417 45.57 27.42 -23.78
N GLN A 418 46.66 27.96 -23.20
CA GLN A 418 47.16 27.52 -21.90
C GLN A 418 46.19 27.92 -20.76
N ARG A 419 45.69 29.16 -20.78
CA ARG A 419 44.71 29.64 -19.78
C ARG A 419 43.39 28.89 -19.85
N ILE A 420 42.94 28.47 -21.04
CA ILE A 420 41.73 27.64 -21.21
C ILE A 420 41.84 26.34 -20.42
N ARG A 421 42.99 25.65 -20.49
CA ARG A 421 43.19 24.38 -19.77
C ARG A 421 43.24 24.59 -18.26
N VAL A 422 44.02 25.57 -17.80
CA VAL A 422 44.21 25.85 -16.36
C VAL A 422 42.93 26.38 -15.72
N ILE A 423 42.34 27.46 -16.25
CA ILE A 423 41.15 28.08 -15.69
C ILE A 423 39.95 27.13 -15.79
N GLY A 424 39.80 26.43 -16.92
CA GLY A 424 38.72 25.46 -17.11
C GLY A 424 38.81 24.30 -16.13
N GLY A 425 40.03 23.76 -15.94
CA GLY A 425 40.28 22.71 -14.95
C GLY A 425 40.01 23.17 -13.52
N MET A 426 40.49 24.37 -13.14
CA MET A 426 40.25 24.94 -11.81
C MET A 426 38.75 25.16 -11.54
N ILE A 427 38.02 25.79 -12.47
CA ILE A 427 36.57 26.00 -12.32
C ILE A 427 35.86 24.66 -12.18
N LEU A 428 36.21 23.67 -13.01
CA LEU A 428 35.62 22.34 -12.91
C LEU A 428 35.88 21.70 -11.54
N ILE A 429 37.12 21.72 -11.05
CA ILE A 429 37.47 21.18 -9.73
C ILE A 429 36.71 21.90 -8.62
N ILE A 430 36.64 23.24 -8.65
CA ILE A 430 35.91 24.03 -7.65
C ILE A 430 34.44 23.63 -7.64
N LEU A 431 33.78 23.58 -8.80
CA LEU A 431 32.38 23.21 -8.89
C LEU A 431 32.14 21.77 -8.42
N VAL A 432 33.02 20.83 -8.77
CA VAL A 432 32.96 19.45 -8.29
C VAL A 432 33.08 19.38 -6.77
N VAL A 433 34.09 20.03 -6.19
CA VAL A 433 34.31 20.03 -4.74
C VAL A 433 33.13 20.68 -4.01
N MET A 434 32.64 21.82 -4.50
CA MET A 434 31.46 22.48 -3.95
C MET A 434 30.23 21.57 -3.97
N SER A 435 29.93 20.92 -5.10
CA SER A 435 28.81 19.98 -5.22
C SER A 435 28.96 18.78 -4.28
N LEU A 436 30.13 18.15 -4.21
CA LEU A 436 30.33 17.00 -3.33
C LEU A 436 30.25 17.39 -1.85
N THR A 437 30.69 18.60 -1.50
CA THR A 437 30.64 19.12 -0.13
C THR A 437 29.19 19.42 0.28
N GLU A 438 28.44 20.14 -0.56
CA GLU A 438 27.06 20.53 -0.25
C GLU A 438 26.11 19.32 -0.16
N PHE A 439 26.46 18.22 -0.84
CA PHE A 439 25.67 16.98 -0.87
C PHE A 439 26.08 15.93 0.16
N ARG A 440 27.18 16.15 0.88
CA ARG A 440 27.68 15.17 1.85
C ARG A 440 26.61 14.90 2.90
N SER A 441 26.23 13.62 3.02
CA SER A 441 25.25 13.13 3.99
C SER A 441 25.69 11.77 4.52
N ASP A 442 25.26 11.39 5.71
CA ASP A 442 25.61 10.08 6.29
C ASP A 442 24.97 8.95 5.50
N ALA A 443 25.81 8.05 4.97
CA ALA A 443 25.33 6.89 4.23
C ALA A 443 24.79 5.83 5.20
N GLY A 444 25.47 5.56 6.32
CA GLY A 444 25.10 4.49 7.24
C GLY A 444 25.65 3.11 6.81
N ALA A 445 25.86 2.24 7.79
CA ALA A 445 26.29 0.86 7.59
C ALA A 445 25.85 0.02 8.81
N SER A 446 24.65 -0.54 8.71
CA SER A 446 24.04 -1.38 9.75
C SER A 446 24.32 -2.85 9.47
N LYS A 447 24.98 -3.52 10.42
CA LYS A 447 25.32 -4.94 10.30
C LYS A 447 24.03 -5.79 10.31
N VAL A 448 23.91 -6.69 9.34
CA VAL A 448 22.82 -7.68 9.32
C VAL A 448 23.20 -8.83 10.25
N PRO A 449 22.41 -9.12 11.30
CA PRO A 449 22.70 -10.24 12.19
C PRO A 449 22.71 -11.57 11.42
N ARG A 450 23.75 -12.38 11.65
CA ARG A 450 23.96 -13.68 10.98
C ARG A 450 24.73 -14.65 11.88
N ASP A 451 24.84 -14.31 13.15
CA ASP A 451 25.43 -15.18 14.15
C ASP A 451 24.59 -16.46 14.31
N PRO A 452 25.21 -17.57 14.77
CA PRO A 452 24.53 -18.85 14.90
C PRO A 452 23.28 -18.81 15.76
N GLU A 453 23.21 -17.92 16.75
CA GLU A 453 22.05 -17.78 17.63
C GLU A 453 20.86 -17.22 16.84
N THR A 454 21.03 -16.11 16.12
CA THR A 454 19.96 -15.48 15.34
C THR A 454 19.44 -16.37 14.20
N VAL A 455 20.32 -17.13 13.53
CA VAL A 455 19.92 -17.92 12.34
C VAL A 455 19.48 -19.35 12.65
N ALA A 456 19.65 -19.82 13.89
CA ALA A 456 19.39 -21.22 14.27
C ALA A 456 17.96 -21.68 13.95
N VAL A 457 16.95 -20.85 14.26
CA VAL A 457 15.54 -21.18 14.00
C VAL A 457 15.24 -21.29 12.50
N TYR A 458 15.82 -20.41 11.69
CA TYR A 458 15.62 -20.40 10.23
C TYR A 458 16.35 -21.58 9.56
N ASP A 459 17.53 -21.95 10.05
CA ASP A 459 18.26 -23.13 9.60
C ASP A 459 17.55 -24.44 9.99
N TRP A 460 16.86 -24.45 11.13
CA TRP A 460 15.98 -25.56 11.51
C TRP A 460 14.76 -25.64 10.59
N LEU A 461 14.05 -24.52 10.35
CA LEU A 461 12.89 -24.42 9.46
C LEU A 461 13.18 -24.89 8.03
N ALA A 462 14.39 -24.63 7.52
CA ALA A 462 14.84 -25.05 6.20
C ALA A 462 14.91 -26.58 6.03
N LYS A 463 14.99 -27.33 7.13
CA LYS A 463 15.05 -28.80 7.14
C LYS A 463 13.69 -29.44 7.41
N GLN A 464 12.66 -28.64 7.66
CA GLN A 464 11.33 -29.15 7.99
C GLN A 464 10.45 -29.33 6.75
N PRO A 465 9.45 -30.23 6.81
CA PRO A 465 8.47 -30.33 5.73
C PRO A 465 7.74 -29.00 5.51
N ARG A 466 7.33 -28.74 4.25
CA ARG A 466 6.67 -27.49 3.87
C ARG A 466 5.44 -27.23 4.76
N GLY A 467 5.34 -26.02 5.30
CA GLY A 467 4.23 -25.61 6.15
C GLY A 467 4.30 -24.14 6.55
N PRO A 468 3.15 -23.45 6.67
CA PRO A 468 3.12 -22.04 7.03
C PRO A 468 3.66 -21.76 8.44
N VAL A 469 4.34 -20.62 8.59
CA VAL A 469 4.99 -20.17 9.82
C VAL A 469 4.37 -18.85 10.27
N ILE A 470 4.09 -18.75 11.57
CA ILE A 470 3.85 -17.47 12.24
C ILE A 470 4.92 -17.27 13.32
N GLU A 471 5.41 -16.03 13.44
CA GLU A 471 6.43 -15.67 14.41
C GLU A 471 5.86 -14.60 15.35
N PHE A 472 6.04 -14.79 16.66
CA PHE A 472 5.62 -13.86 17.71
C PHE A 472 6.84 -13.15 18.33
N PRO A 473 6.75 -11.83 18.57
CA PRO A 473 5.58 -10.98 18.37
C PRO A 473 5.29 -10.70 16.88
N ALA A 474 4.02 -10.80 16.51
CA ALA A 474 3.46 -10.46 15.20
C ALA A 474 3.05 -8.98 15.12
N ASP A 475 3.81 -8.08 15.77
CA ASP A 475 3.41 -6.70 16.06
C ASP A 475 4.03 -5.67 15.11
N GLY A 476 4.76 -6.12 14.08
CA GLY A 476 5.64 -5.25 13.28
C GLY A 476 4.94 -4.09 12.59
N LEU A 477 3.61 -4.15 12.41
CA LEU A 477 2.82 -3.05 11.87
C LEU A 477 2.53 -1.94 12.88
N TRP A 478 2.55 -2.25 14.18
CA TRP A 478 2.22 -1.30 15.26
C TRP A 478 3.46 -0.83 16.03
N THR A 479 4.47 -1.68 16.17
CA THR A 479 5.67 -1.42 16.99
C THR A 479 6.90 -1.04 16.16
N GLY A 480 6.77 -1.05 14.83
CA GLY A 480 7.83 -0.73 13.87
C GLY A 480 8.22 -1.94 13.01
N ALA A 481 8.46 -1.70 11.72
CA ALA A 481 8.59 -2.78 10.73
C ALA A 481 9.88 -3.62 10.85
N GLY A 482 10.89 -3.16 11.60
CA GLY A 482 12.23 -3.76 11.64
C GLY A 482 12.24 -5.28 11.97
N PRO A 483 11.61 -5.75 13.07
CA PRO A 483 11.52 -7.17 13.37
C PRO A 483 10.84 -7.97 12.25
N MET A 484 9.72 -7.48 11.72
CA MET A 484 8.98 -8.14 10.64
C MET A 484 9.78 -8.19 9.32
N LEU A 485 10.53 -7.15 9.00
CA LEU A 485 11.43 -7.09 7.84
C LEU A 485 12.57 -8.10 7.95
N ARG A 486 13.10 -8.33 9.17
CA ARG A 486 14.07 -9.40 9.43
C ARG A 486 13.46 -10.78 9.20
N GLN A 487 12.24 -11.03 9.67
CA GLN A 487 11.54 -12.30 9.44
C GLN A 487 11.38 -12.57 7.93
N ILE A 488 10.89 -11.58 7.17
CA ILE A 488 10.76 -11.66 5.71
C ILE A 488 12.12 -11.97 5.07
N TYR A 489 13.16 -11.26 5.45
CA TYR A 489 14.51 -11.50 4.93
C TYR A 489 15.06 -12.90 5.24
N TYR A 490 14.99 -13.36 6.50
CA TYR A 490 15.49 -14.68 6.87
C TYR A 490 14.67 -15.82 6.28
N SER A 491 13.43 -15.56 5.86
CA SER A 491 12.63 -16.53 5.12
C SER A 491 13.25 -16.99 3.80
N THR A 492 14.18 -16.22 3.23
CA THR A 492 14.99 -16.62 2.07
C THR A 492 15.90 -17.83 2.33
N ARG A 493 16.04 -18.27 3.59
CA ARG A 493 16.79 -19.48 3.97
C ARG A 493 15.96 -20.76 3.87
N HIS A 494 14.64 -20.66 4.07
CA HIS A 494 13.76 -21.84 4.19
C HIS A 494 12.58 -21.86 3.21
N TRP A 495 12.21 -20.72 2.62
CA TRP A 495 11.13 -20.57 1.62
C TRP A 495 9.76 -21.15 2.06
N GLN A 496 9.58 -21.28 3.38
CA GLN A 496 8.27 -21.62 3.96
C GLN A 496 7.36 -20.40 3.77
N PRO A 497 6.04 -20.61 3.56
CA PRO A 497 5.08 -19.53 3.68
C PRO A 497 5.16 -18.93 5.09
N ILE A 498 5.22 -17.61 5.21
CA ILE A 498 5.23 -16.88 6.47
C ILE A 498 4.06 -15.90 6.50
N VAL A 499 3.48 -15.69 7.68
CA VAL A 499 2.40 -14.70 7.86
C VAL A 499 2.93 -13.28 7.70
N ALA A 500 4.13 -12.98 8.19
CA ALA A 500 4.73 -11.66 8.14
C ALA A 500 4.71 -11.05 6.73
N ALA A 501 4.29 -9.78 6.61
CA ALA A 501 4.28 -9.02 5.37
C ALA A 501 4.48 -7.52 5.62
N HIS A 502 5.35 -6.91 4.82
CA HIS A 502 5.61 -5.47 4.86
C HIS A 502 5.68 -4.91 3.44
N THR A 503 4.71 -4.09 3.04
CA THR A 503 4.55 -3.66 1.64
C THR A 503 3.86 -2.31 1.50
N SER A 504 3.87 -1.77 0.28
CA SER A 504 3.11 -0.57 -0.07
C SER A 504 1.60 -0.76 0.04
N PHE A 505 1.09 -1.98 -0.21
CA PHE A 505 -0.32 -2.36 -0.09
C PHE A 505 -0.49 -3.66 0.68
N LEU A 506 -1.27 -3.63 1.76
CA LEU A 506 -1.70 -4.82 2.48
C LEU A 506 -3.21 -4.97 2.30
N PRO A 507 -3.73 -6.20 2.11
CA PRO A 507 -5.17 -6.44 2.16
C PRO A 507 -5.74 -6.01 3.51
N ASP A 508 -6.89 -5.33 3.55
CA ASP A 508 -7.53 -4.90 4.81
C ASP A 508 -7.77 -6.10 5.75
N ARG A 509 -8.18 -7.24 5.16
CA ARG A 509 -8.38 -8.50 5.90
C ARG A 509 -7.12 -9.08 6.52
N TYR A 510 -5.94 -8.75 6.00
CA TYR A 510 -4.66 -9.13 6.64
C TYR A 510 -4.47 -8.36 7.95
N LEU A 511 -4.81 -7.07 7.97
CA LEU A 511 -4.76 -6.24 9.17
C LEU A 511 -5.77 -6.73 10.20
N GLU A 512 -7.02 -6.96 9.79
CA GLU A 512 -8.08 -7.49 10.66
C GLU A 512 -7.70 -8.85 11.26
N PHE A 513 -7.07 -9.73 10.47
CA PHE A 513 -6.57 -11.01 10.96
C PHE A 513 -5.50 -10.84 12.05
N LEU A 514 -4.51 -9.98 11.84
CA LEU A 514 -3.43 -9.78 12.81
C LEU A 514 -3.90 -9.14 14.13
N VAL A 515 -4.97 -8.33 14.09
CA VAL A 515 -5.59 -7.78 15.31
C VAL A 515 -6.11 -8.90 16.23
N GLY A 516 -6.45 -10.08 15.70
CA GLY A 516 -6.89 -11.24 16.50
C GLY A 516 -5.88 -11.77 17.52
N PHE A 517 -4.61 -11.38 17.39
CA PHE A 517 -3.56 -11.77 18.33
C PHE A 517 -3.30 -10.76 19.45
N HIS A 518 -4.04 -9.64 19.46
CA HIS A 518 -3.85 -8.53 20.37
C HIS A 518 -5.02 -8.41 21.36
N ASP A 519 -4.74 -8.07 22.62
CA ASP A 519 -5.76 -7.66 23.61
C ASP A 519 -6.29 -6.25 23.31
N ASP A 520 -5.34 -5.34 23.08
CA ASP A 520 -5.51 -4.04 22.47
C ASP A 520 -4.30 -3.79 21.55
N THR A 521 -4.34 -2.76 20.70
CA THR A 521 -3.26 -2.47 19.75
C THR A 521 -1.94 -2.04 20.39
N LYS A 522 -1.87 -1.97 21.74
CA LYS A 522 -0.68 -1.59 22.50
C LYS A 522 -0.03 -2.78 23.21
N ALA A 523 -0.81 -3.81 23.54
CA ALA A 523 -0.32 -5.05 24.12
C ALA A 523 0.39 -5.90 23.07
N PRO A 524 1.53 -6.54 23.39
CA PRO A 524 2.20 -7.41 22.44
C PRO A 524 1.35 -8.61 22.03
N SER A 525 1.45 -9.05 20.79
CA SER A 525 0.70 -10.22 20.34
C SER A 525 1.17 -11.52 20.98
N LEU A 526 0.22 -12.41 21.16
CA LEU A 526 0.43 -13.73 21.75
C LEU A 526 -0.59 -14.75 21.23
N VAL A 527 -0.20 -16.02 21.25
CA VAL A 527 -1.08 -17.15 21.02
C VAL A 527 -1.64 -17.64 22.35
N ARG A 528 -2.97 -17.80 22.43
CA ARG A 528 -3.74 -18.15 23.62
C ARG A 528 -4.98 -18.95 23.24
N ARG A 529 -5.73 -19.42 24.24
CA ARG A 529 -6.87 -20.33 24.05
C ARG A 529 -7.94 -19.70 23.17
N GLU A 530 -8.14 -18.39 23.28
CA GLU A 530 -9.17 -17.63 22.60
C GLU A 530 -8.86 -17.44 21.10
N ASN A 531 -7.60 -17.52 20.68
CA ASN A 531 -7.18 -17.15 19.31
C ASN A 531 -6.34 -18.22 18.57
N VAL A 532 -5.91 -19.31 19.23
CA VAL A 532 -5.17 -20.40 18.56
C VAL A 532 -5.93 -20.98 17.38
N GLY A 533 -7.26 -20.98 17.45
CA GLY A 533 -8.12 -21.36 16.33
C GLY A 533 -7.87 -20.58 15.04
N LEU A 534 -7.55 -19.28 15.13
CA LEU A 534 -7.25 -18.45 13.95
C LEU A 534 -6.05 -19.01 13.16
N LEU A 535 -5.07 -19.56 13.87
CA LEU A 535 -3.90 -20.22 13.28
C LEU A 535 -4.29 -21.56 12.62
N GLN A 536 -5.18 -22.31 13.26
CA GLN A 536 -5.68 -23.57 12.73
C GLN A 536 -6.51 -23.39 11.45
N ASP A 537 -7.34 -22.34 11.36
CA ASP A 537 -8.19 -22.07 10.18
C ASP A 537 -7.39 -21.77 8.92
N ILE A 538 -6.23 -21.13 9.06
CA ILE A 538 -5.32 -20.89 7.95
C ILE A 538 -4.28 -22.00 7.80
N GLY A 539 -4.30 -23.04 8.64
CA GLY A 539 -3.38 -24.17 8.54
C GLY A 539 -1.92 -23.83 8.87
N ILE A 540 -1.68 -22.94 9.84
CA ILE A 540 -0.34 -22.74 10.40
C ILE A 540 0.20 -24.07 10.90
N ARG A 541 1.47 -24.34 10.58
CA ARG A 541 2.16 -25.56 11.02
C ARG A 541 3.19 -25.27 12.11
N TYR A 542 3.93 -24.18 11.97
CA TYR A 542 5.00 -23.81 12.89
C TYR A 542 4.69 -22.47 13.56
N VAL A 543 4.75 -22.45 14.88
CA VAL A 543 4.65 -21.24 15.70
C VAL A 543 6.01 -20.99 16.33
N VAL A 544 6.58 -19.82 16.07
CA VAL A 544 7.88 -19.40 16.62
C VAL A 544 7.66 -18.28 17.63
N ILE A 545 8.21 -18.40 18.83
CA ILE A 545 8.16 -17.37 19.86
C ILE A 545 9.58 -16.91 20.15
N HIS A 546 9.89 -15.66 19.82
CA HIS A 546 11.22 -15.07 19.96
C HIS A 546 11.48 -14.54 21.36
N ARG A 547 12.67 -14.80 21.91
CA ARG A 547 13.16 -14.31 23.21
C ARG A 547 13.87 -12.97 23.02
N MET A 548 13.11 -11.93 22.64
CA MET A 548 13.67 -10.62 22.34
C MET A 548 13.38 -9.57 23.42
N ASN A 549 14.26 -8.57 23.51
CA ASN A 549 14.08 -7.43 24.41
C ASN A 549 12.85 -6.60 24.01
N GLY A 550 12.08 -6.14 24.99
CA GLY A 550 10.86 -5.36 24.76
C GLY A 550 9.60 -6.20 24.48
N TYR A 551 9.73 -7.53 24.42
CA TYR A 551 8.62 -8.46 24.33
C TYR A 551 8.56 -9.34 25.58
N ASP A 552 7.37 -9.49 26.18
CA ASP A 552 7.15 -10.40 27.31
C ASP A 552 7.04 -11.86 26.81
N TRP A 553 8.16 -12.36 26.29
CA TRP A 553 8.25 -13.71 25.77
C TRP A 553 8.00 -14.77 26.84
N ARG A 554 8.22 -14.47 28.13
CA ARG A 554 7.94 -15.41 29.23
C ARG A 554 6.45 -15.68 29.33
N ARG A 555 5.64 -14.63 29.37
CA ARG A 555 4.18 -14.75 29.33
C ARG A 555 3.72 -15.45 28.05
N ALA A 556 4.30 -15.13 26.90
CA ALA A 556 3.96 -15.79 25.64
C ALA A 556 4.22 -17.30 25.66
N LEU A 557 5.36 -17.73 26.23
CA LEU A 557 5.65 -19.16 26.42
C LEU A 557 4.73 -19.81 27.44
N GLU A 558 4.39 -19.13 28.53
CA GLU A 558 3.45 -19.65 29.53
C GLU A 558 2.07 -19.90 28.91
N GLU A 559 1.55 -18.98 28.12
CA GLU A 559 0.27 -19.18 27.41
C GLU A 559 0.38 -20.30 26.38
N ALA A 560 1.43 -20.30 25.55
CA ALA A 560 1.63 -21.34 24.53
C ALA A 560 1.73 -22.75 25.15
N ASN A 561 2.42 -22.90 26.29
CA ASN A 561 2.57 -24.18 26.98
C ASN A 561 1.27 -24.69 27.64
N ARG A 562 0.25 -23.83 27.83
CA ARG A 562 -1.07 -24.24 28.33
C ARG A 562 -1.98 -24.76 27.23
N LEU A 563 -1.63 -24.56 25.96
CA LEU A 563 -2.45 -24.95 24.82
C LEU A 563 -2.23 -26.41 24.45
N PRO A 564 -3.25 -27.28 24.53
CA PRO A 564 -3.11 -28.67 24.09
C PRO A 564 -2.89 -28.79 22.58
N GLU A 565 -3.26 -27.77 21.79
CA GLU A 565 -3.07 -27.75 20.33
C GLU A 565 -1.61 -27.50 19.92
N LEU A 566 -0.75 -27.04 20.84
CA LEU A 566 0.65 -26.75 20.57
C LEU A 566 1.57 -27.81 21.19
N THR A 567 2.35 -28.47 20.34
CA THR A 567 3.42 -29.37 20.79
C THR A 567 4.76 -28.65 20.71
N ARG A 568 5.43 -28.47 21.85
CA ARG A 568 6.76 -27.86 21.90
C ARG A 568 7.79 -28.76 21.21
N VAL A 569 8.49 -28.20 20.23
CA VAL A 569 9.57 -28.88 19.50
C VAL A 569 10.91 -28.68 20.19
N GLY A 570 11.22 -27.43 20.58
CA GLY A 570 12.48 -27.10 21.24
C GLY A 570 12.92 -25.66 21.06
N THR A 571 14.11 -25.37 21.61
CA THR A 571 14.77 -24.07 21.53
C THR A 571 15.80 -24.06 20.41
N PHE A 572 15.79 -23.03 19.56
CA PHE A 572 16.76 -22.83 18.48
C PHE A 572 17.28 -21.40 18.54
N GLY A 573 18.46 -21.23 19.14
CA GLY A 573 19.02 -19.89 19.37
C GLY A 573 18.17 -19.08 20.33
N ASP A 574 17.73 -17.90 19.87
CA ASP A 574 16.88 -16.99 20.62
C ASP A 574 15.38 -17.28 20.47
N ALA A 575 14.97 -18.38 19.83
CA ALA A 575 13.56 -18.70 19.61
C ALA A 575 13.12 -20.05 20.19
N GLU A 576 11.87 -20.14 20.60
CA GLU A 576 11.14 -21.36 20.91
C GLU A 576 10.21 -21.74 19.78
N VAL A 577 10.15 -23.03 19.43
CA VAL A 577 9.34 -23.51 18.32
C VAL A 577 8.32 -24.54 18.78
N TYR A 578 7.11 -24.39 18.27
CA TYR A 578 5.97 -25.29 18.46
C TYR A 578 5.44 -25.76 17.11
N THR A 579 4.92 -26.99 17.06
CA THR A 579 4.03 -27.43 15.99
C THR A 579 2.59 -27.29 16.42
N LEU A 580 1.74 -26.85 15.50
CA LEU A 580 0.30 -26.70 15.73
C LEU A 580 -0.46 -27.88 15.13
N ASP A 581 -1.30 -28.52 15.94
CA ASP A 581 -2.18 -29.58 15.48
C ASP A 581 -3.34 -29.00 14.64
N PRO A 582 -3.67 -29.62 13.49
CA PRO A 582 -4.75 -29.15 12.63
C PRO A 582 -6.11 -29.29 13.35
N SER A 583 -7.02 -28.36 13.08
CA SER A 583 -8.39 -28.42 13.60
C SER A 583 -9.37 -29.01 12.58
N HIS A 584 -10.32 -29.81 13.07
CA HIS A 584 -11.51 -30.23 12.33
C HIS A 584 -12.77 -29.54 12.87
N ARG A 585 -12.68 -28.24 13.16
CA ARG A 585 -13.82 -27.47 13.66
C ARG A 585 -14.79 -27.09 12.57
N THR A 586 -16.07 -26.95 12.95
CA THR A 586 -17.12 -26.50 12.04
C THR A 586 -16.82 -25.05 11.60
N PRO A 587 -16.83 -24.75 10.29
CA PRO A 587 -16.68 -23.38 9.79
C PRO A 587 -17.75 -22.45 10.37
N VAL A 588 -17.45 -21.15 10.40
CA VAL A 588 -18.43 -20.13 10.80
C VAL A 588 -19.65 -20.20 9.88
N GLU A 589 -20.82 -20.37 10.46
CA GLU A 589 -22.08 -20.48 9.74
C GLU A 589 -22.71 -19.08 9.58
N LEU A 590 -22.94 -18.64 8.35
CA LEU A 590 -23.63 -17.37 8.07
C LEU A 590 -25.13 -17.63 7.86
N ARG A 591 -25.98 -16.90 8.56
CA ARG A 591 -27.45 -16.99 8.42
C ARG A 591 -28.07 -15.61 8.31
N LEU A 592 -29.15 -15.50 7.54
CA LEU A 592 -29.98 -14.30 7.47
C LEU A 592 -31.13 -14.43 8.46
N ALA A 593 -31.22 -13.50 9.40
CA ALA A 593 -32.41 -13.29 10.19
C ALA A 593 -33.09 -12.00 9.71
N ALA A 594 -34.37 -12.07 9.39
CA ALA A 594 -35.16 -10.93 8.96
C ALA A 594 -36.44 -10.83 9.80
N PRO A 595 -37.02 -9.63 9.96
CA PRO A 595 -38.30 -9.50 10.63
C PRO A 595 -39.40 -10.21 9.84
N GLU A 596 -40.44 -10.70 10.53
CA GLU A 596 -41.57 -11.37 9.86
C GLU A 596 -42.36 -10.40 9.00
N SER A 597 -42.36 -9.12 9.39
CA SER A 597 -43.07 -8.06 8.72
C SER A 597 -42.22 -6.80 8.51
N ALA A 598 -42.60 -5.96 7.56
CA ALA A 598 -42.01 -4.64 7.35
C ALA A 598 -43.07 -3.67 6.81
N ILE A 599 -42.85 -2.37 6.96
CA ILE A 599 -43.77 -1.36 6.44
C ILE A 599 -43.40 -0.98 5.01
N ALA A 600 -44.40 -0.90 4.13
CA ALA A 600 -44.22 -0.60 2.72
C ALA A 600 -43.40 0.68 2.48
N GLY A 601 -42.31 0.55 1.73
CA GLY A 601 -41.40 1.64 1.37
C GLY A 601 -40.52 2.18 2.50
N GLN A 602 -40.57 1.58 3.70
CA GLN A 602 -39.79 2.02 4.85
C GLN A 602 -38.50 1.22 5.03
N PRO A 603 -37.52 1.75 5.79
CA PRO A 603 -36.32 1.00 6.11
C PRO A 603 -36.62 -0.22 6.98
N VAL A 604 -35.97 -1.33 6.67
CA VAL A 604 -36.04 -2.58 7.45
C VAL A 604 -34.62 -2.97 7.87
N MET A 605 -34.44 -3.21 9.17
CA MET A 605 -33.18 -3.74 9.72
C MET A 605 -33.29 -5.25 9.83
N ALA A 606 -32.52 -5.96 9.01
CA ALA A 606 -32.29 -7.40 9.13
C ALA A 606 -30.90 -7.65 9.74
N LEU A 607 -30.56 -8.91 10.00
CA LEU A 607 -29.28 -9.33 10.57
C LEU A 607 -28.63 -10.41 9.72
N LEU A 608 -27.36 -10.23 9.40
CA LEU A 608 -26.47 -11.32 9.02
C LEU A 608 -25.79 -11.83 10.29
N ILE A 609 -26.13 -13.04 10.70
CA ILE A 609 -25.61 -13.68 11.92
C ILE A 609 -24.48 -14.62 11.54
N ALA A 610 -23.29 -14.38 12.07
CA ALA A 610 -22.14 -15.27 11.96
C ALA A 610 -22.02 -16.11 13.23
N ASN A 611 -22.33 -17.40 13.13
CA ASN A 611 -22.36 -18.31 14.26
C ASN A 611 -21.10 -19.18 14.29
N ASN A 612 -20.31 -19.02 15.35
CA ASN A 612 -19.14 -19.83 15.64
C ASN A 612 -19.43 -20.75 16.83
N ARG A 613 -19.53 -22.06 16.58
CA ARG A 613 -19.83 -23.07 17.61
C ARG A 613 -18.61 -23.44 18.47
N SER A 614 -17.41 -22.99 18.09
CA SER A 614 -16.18 -23.21 18.84
C SER A 614 -16.03 -22.14 19.93
N ALA A 615 -15.51 -22.53 21.10
CA ALA A 615 -15.13 -21.56 22.14
C ALA A 615 -13.97 -20.66 21.71
N MET A 616 -13.12 -21.13 20.79
CA MET A 616 -12.03 -20.36 20.20
C MET A 616 -12.53 -19.51 19.03
N SER A 617 -11.94 -18.33 18.84
CA SER A 617 -12.22 -17.45 17.70
C SER A 617 -11.95 -18.15 16.36
N ALA A 618 -12.74 -17.82 15.35
CA ALA A 618 -12.66 -18.39 14.02
C ALA A 618 -12.71 -17.34 12.91
N ILE A 619 -12.15 -17.72 11.76
CA ILE A 619 -12.10 -16.91 10.55
C ILE A 619 -13.35 -17.20 9.72
N THR A 620 -14.04 -16.15 9.28
CA THR A 620 -15.11 -16.28 8.27
C THR A 620 -14.52 -16.49 6.88
N THR A 621 -13.77 -15.49 6.41
CA THR A 621 -13.08 -15.49 5.12
C THR A 621 -11.99 -14.44 5.11
N LEU A 622 -10.86 -14.75 4.49
CA LEU A 622 -9.77 -13.79 4.21
C LEU A 622 -9.83 -13.24 2.78
N LYS A 623 -10.70 -13.78 1.93
CA LYS A 623 -10.93 -13.21 0.59
C LYS A 623 -11.73 -11.94 0.72
N ARG A 624 -11.46 -10.95 -0.16
CA ARG A 624 -12.33 -9.78 -0.27
C ARG A 624 -13.73 -10.26 -0.69
N PRO A 625 -14.77 -10.03 0.13
CA PRO A 625 -16.12 -10.39 -0.27
C PRO A 625 -16.54 -9.46 -1.42
N PRO A 626 -17.21 -9.97 -2.46
CA PRO A 626 -17.91 -9.09 -3.38
C PRO A 626 -19.01 -8.32 -2.61
N PRO A 627 -19.49 -7.19 -3.15
CA PRO A 627 -20.66 -6.52 -2.59
C PRO A 627 -21.82 -7.50 -2.41
N ILE A 628 -22.49 -7.45 -1.25
CA ILE A 628 -23.67 -8.29 -1.02
C ILE A 628 -24.82 -7.70 -1.82
N SER A 629 -25.34 -8.45 -2.78
CA SER A 629 -26.56 -8.08 -3.50
C SER A 629 -27.78 -8.50 -2.68
N ALA A 630 -28.65 -7.55 -2.36
CA ALA A 630 -29.95 -7.81 -1.78
C ALA A 630 -31.02 -7.70 -2.86
N THR A 631 -31.68 -8.82 -3.15
CA THR A 631 -32.74 -8.90 -4.15
C THR A 631 -34.07 -9.19 -3.46
N TRP A 632 -35.05 -8.33 -3.74
CA TRP A 632 -36.44 -8.55 -3.37
C TRP A 632 -37.18 -9.16 -4.56
N SER A 633 -37.88 -10.27 -4.34
CA SER A 633 -38.77 -10.88 -5.34
C SER A 633 -40.18 -11.07 -4.79
N GLY A 634 -41.19 -10.91 -5.66
CA GLY A 634 -42.56 -11.26 -5.35
C GLY A 634 -42.75 -12.78 -5.14
N ALA A 635 -43.94 -13.17 -4.69
CA ALA A 635 -44.31 -14.58 -4.53
C ALA A 635 -44.31 -15.36 -5.86
N ASP A 636 -44.46 -14.66 -6.99
CA ASP A 636 -44.37 -15.18 -8.37
C ASP A 636 -42.91 -15.35 -8.87
N GLY A 637 -41.92 -15.00 -8.04
CA GLY A 637 -40.50 -15.06 -8.38
C GLY A 637 -40.00 -13.86 -9.19
N ARG A 638 -40.85 -12.88 -9.51
CA ARG A 638 -40.43 -11.68 -10.25
C ARG A 638 -39.57 -10.79 -9.35
N VAL A 639 -38.39 -10.40 -9.84
CA VAL A 639 -37.52 -9.43 -9.15
C VAL A 639 -38.19 -8.05 -9.13
N ILE A 640 -38.29 -7.49 -7.94
CA ILE A 640 -38.89 -6.18 -7.66
C ILE A 640 -37.79 -5.12 -7.59
N SER A 641 -36.72 -5.42 -6.85
CA SER A 641 -35.55 -4.55 -6.73
C SER A 641 -34.31 -5.38 -6.40
N THR A 642 -33.16 -4.86 -6.80
CA THR A 642 -31.85 -5.35 -6.37
C THR A 642 -31.03 -4.14 -5.94
N SER A 643 -30.40 -4.21 -4.77
CA SER A 643 -29.49 -3.18 -4.27
C SER A 643 -28.22 -3.82 -3.74
N GLU A 644 -27.06 -3.20 -4.00
CA GLU A 644 -25.82 -3.58 -3.36
C GLU A 644 -25.75 -3.00 -1.94
N LEU A 645 -25.36 -3.83 -0.98
CA LEU A 645 -25.19 -3.44 0.41
C LEU A 645 -23.70 -3.32 0.75
N PRO A 646 -23.26 -2.21 1.37
CA PRO A 646 -21.90 -2.07 1.88
C PRO A 646 -21.77 -2.81 3.22
N VAL A 647 -21.82 -4.15 3.20
CA VAL A 647 -21.76 -4.97 4.42
C VAL A 647 -20.34 -5.43 4.66
N HIS A 648 -19.84 -5.12 5.85
CA HIS A 648 -18.56 -5.63 6.31
C HIS A 648 -18.76 -6.92 7.10
N VAL A 649 -18.48 -8.07 6.47
CA VAL A 649 -18.46 -9.36 7.17
C VAL A 649 -17.17 -9.45 7.99
N PRO A 650 -17.24 -9.56 9.32
CA PRO A 650 -16.07 -9.53 10.19
C PRO A 650 -15.16 -10.71 9.87
N VAL A 651 -13.85 -10.46 9.73
CA VAL A 651 -12.85 -11.54 9.53
C VAL A 651 -12.83 -12.50 10.71
N ILE A 652 -12.87 -11.97 11.94
CA ILE A 652 -12.78 -12.74 13.17
C ILE A 652 -14.14 -12.79 13.86
N VAL A 653 -14.58 -14.01 14.20
CA VAL A 653 -15.80 -14.27 14.94
C VAL A 653 -15.43 -15.00 16.24
N PRO A 654 -15.59 -14.37 17.41
CA PRO A 654 -15.45 -15.02 18.71
C PRO A 654 -16.41 -16.22 18.85
N GLY A 655 -16.24 -17.03 19.89
CA GLY A 655 -17.23 -18.08 20.18
C GLY A 655 -18.64 -17.50 20.40
N GLY A 656 -19.65 -18.13 19.80
CA GLY A 656 -21.04 -17.68 19.81
C GLY A 656 -21.48 -16.97 18.52
N ALA A 657 -22.50 -16.13 18.61
CA ALA A 657 -23.05 -15.39 17.49
C ALA A 657 -22.51 -13.95 17.41
N THR A 658 -22.08 -13.54 16.22
CA THR A 658 -21.75 -12.14 15.90
C THR A 658 -22.77 -11.60 14.89
N ASN A 659 -23.43 -10.50 15.25
CA ASN A 659 -24.52 -9.92 14.47
C ASN A 659 -24.03 -8.75 13.63
N VAL A 660 -24.30 -8.79 12.33
CA VAL A 660 -24.00 -7.70 11.39
C VAL A 660 -25.32 -7.09 10.92
N PRO A 661 -25.66 -5.86 11.33
CA PRO A 661 -26.92 -5.23 10.95
C PRO A 661 -26.95 -4.90 9.45
N LEU A 662 -28.08 -5.21 8.82
CA LEU A 662 -28.35 -5.00 7.41
C LEU A 662 -29.49 -3.99 7.26
N ARG A 663 -29.16 -2.76 6.85
CA ARG A 663 -30.17 -1.74 6.56
C ARG A 663 -30.64 -1.86 5.11
N LEU A 664 -31.91 -2.17 4.95
CA LEU A 664 -32.59 -2.40 3.67
C LEU A 664 -33.79 -1.45 3.54
N THR A 665 -34.38 -1.39 2.35
CA THR A 665 -35.67 -0.71 2.12
C THR A 665 -36.68 -1.74 1.64
N ALA A 666 -37.82 -1.84 2.33
CA ALA A 666 -38.90 -2.74 1.94
C ALA A 666 -39.57 -2.27 0.63
N PRO A 667 -40.11 -3.20 -0.19
CA PRO A 667 -40.97 -2.86 -1.33
C PRO A 667 -42.08 -1.87 -0.97
N SER A 668 -42.42 -0.98 -1.91
CA SER A 668 -43.44 0.06 -1.68
C SER A 668 -44.88 -0.45 -1.78
N THR A 669 -45.08 -1.67 -2.29
CA THR A 669 -46.38 -2.31 -2.38
C THR A 669 -46.54 -3.35 -1.27
N PRO A 670 -47.70 -3.39 -0.57
CA PRO A 670 -47.98 -4.46 0.39
C PRO A 670 -48.05 -5.83 -0.30
N GLY A 671 -47.58 -6.87 0.39
CA GLY A 671 -47.51 -8.22 -0.16
C GLY A 671 -46.51 -9.11 0.60
N THR A 672 -46.38 -10.36 0.18
CA THR A 672 -45.32 -11.25 0.71
C THR A 672 -44.16 -11.27 -0.27
N TYR A 673 -42.96 -10.98 0.22
CA TYR A 673 -41.75 -10.92 -0.59
C TYR A 673 -40.71 -11.88 -0.05
N ARG A 674 -39.85 -12.34 -0.95
CA ARG A 674 -38.62 -13.06 -0.62
C ARG A 674 -37.46 -12.08 -0.74
N LEU A 675 -36.73 -11.91 0.36
CA LEU A 675 -35.44 -11.24 0.39
C LEU A 675 -34.35 -12.30 0.22
N ARG A 676 -33.54 -12.14 -0.81
CA ARG A 676 -32.37 -12.98 -1.08
C ARG A 676 -31.10 -12.14 -0.97
N LEU A 677 -30.14 -12.60 -0.20
CA LEU A 677 -28.80 -12.07 -0.14
C LEU A 677 -27.86 -13.00 -0.91
N ASP A 678 -27.17 -12.44 -1.89
CA ASP A 678 -26.22 -13.16 -2.73
C ASP A 678 -24.86 -12.47 -2.67
N ALA A 679 -23.80 -13.24 -2.44
CA ALA A 679 -22.42 -12.79 -2.52
C ALA A 679 -21.52 -14.01 -2.76
N GLY A 680 -20.49 -13.85 -3.59
CA GLY A 680 -19.48 -14.91 -3.80
C GLY A 680 -18.65 -15.28 -2.56
N SER A 681 -18.82 -14.57 -1.43
CA SER A 681 -18.29 -14.93 -0.11
C SER A 681 -19.23 -15.81 0.72
N LEU A 682 -20.51 -15.92 0.33
CA LEU A 682 -21.46 -16.83 0.97
C LEU A 682 -21.31 -18.22 0.34
N ALA A 683 -21.38 -19.27 1.17
CA ALA A 683 -21.38 -20.64 0.65
C ALA A 683 -22.64 -20.96 -0.17
N ALA A 684 -23.75 -20.30 0.16
CA ALA A 684 -25.01 -20.33 -0.57
C ALA A 684 -25.77 -19.00 -0.36
N PRO A 685 -26.65 -18.61 -1.28
CA PRO A 685 -27.55 -17.48 -1.09
C PRO A 685 -28.38 -17.65 0.18
N LEU A 686 -28.54 -16.58 0.94
CA LEU A 686 -29.34 -16.57 2.16
C LEU A 686 -30.70 -15.95 1.87
N GLU A 687 -31.78 -16.59 2.30
CA GLU A 687 -33.13 -16.16 1.96
C GLU A 687 -34.01 -16.03 3.20
N ALA A 688 -34.90 -15.04 3.19
CA ALA A 688 -35.94 -14.84 4.19
C ALA A 688 -37.24 -14.37 3.52
N SER A 689 -38.38 -14.76 4.08
CA SER A 689 -39.70 -14.27 3.65
C SER A 689 -40.17 -13.18 4.59
N ILE A 690 -40.60 -12.04 4.04
CA ILE A 690 -41.02 -10.86 4.79
C ILE A 690 -42.38 -10.42 4.25
N ARG A 691 -43.34 -10.23 5.17
CA ARG A 691 -44.65 -9.66 4.84
C ARG A 691 -44.58 -8.13 4.90
N VAL A 692 -44.77 -7.49 3.75
CA VAL A 692 -44.84 -6.03 3.66
C VAL A 692 -46.28 -5.57 3.88
N GLU A 693 -46.47 -4.76 4.91
CA GLU A 693 -47.76 -4.22 5.34
C GLU A 693 -47.94 -2.77 4.86
N PRO A 694 -49.18 -2.30 4.63
CA PRO A 694 -49.41 -0.91 4.28
C PRO A 694 -48.98 0.02 5.42
N MET A 695 -48.41 1.17 5.06
CA MET A 695 -48.13 2.22 6.03
C MET A 695 -49.43 2.72 6.65
N THR A 696 -49.64 2.39 7.91
CA THR A 696 -50.79 2.87 8.68
C THR A 696 -50.31 4.03 9.54
N LEU A 697 -50.75 5.25 9.24
CA LEU A 697 -50.48 6.42 10.08
C LEU A 697 -51.24 6.23 11.41
N GLN A 698 -50.54 6.09 12.52
CA GLN A 698 -51.14 5.85 13.83
C GLN A 698 -51.33 7.16 14.62
N GLY A 699 -52.42 7.21 15.41
CA GLY A 699 -52.87 8.38 16.16
C GLY A 699 -52.10 8.63 17.48
N ALA A 700 -52.33 9.80 18.06
CA ALA A 700 -51.72 10.23 19.33
C ALA A 700 -52.08 9.29 20.49
N GLY A 701 -51.10 8.95 21.34
CA GLY A 701 -51.29 8.16 22.57
C GLY A 701 -50.69 6.74 22.57
N GLN A 702 -50.10 6.29 21.46
CA GLN A 702 -49.36 5.02 21.42
C GLN A 702 -47.89 5.18 21.84
N PRO A 703 -47.26 4.13 22.41
CA PRO A 703 -45.85 4.16 22.77
C PRO A 703 -44.98 4.40 21.53
N PRO A 704 -43.81 5.06 21.68
CA PRO A 704 -42.95 5.40 20.55
C PRO A 704 -42.35 4.17 19.86
N ILE A 705 -42.23 3.06 20.58
CA ILE A 705 -41.68 1.79 20.11
C ILE A 705 -42.62 0.65 20.54
N THR A 706 -42.85 -0.30 19.64
CA THR A 706 -43.63 -1.52 19.91
C THR A 706 -42.74 -2.74 19.74
N LEU A 707 -42.63 -3.60 20.75
CA LEU A 707 -42.10 -4.96 20.59
C LEU A 707 -43.16 -5.80 19.90
N ARG A 708 -42.97 -6.12 18.61
CA ARG A 708 -43.87 -7.00 17.87
C ARG A 708 -43.70 -8.45 18.28
N ARG A 709 -42.45 -8.86 18.45
CA ARG A 709 -42.11 -10.26 18.66
C ARG A 709 -40.80 -10.41 19.41
N VAL A 710 -40.76 -11.39 20.28
CA VAL A 710 -39.54 -11.92 20.88
C VAL A 710 -39.52 -13.42 20.64
N THR A 711 -38.40 -13.94 20.15
CA THR A 711 -38.22 -15.38 19.90
C THR A 711 -36.89 -15.86 20.46
N TRP A 712 -36.85 -17.14 20.83
CA TRP A 712 -35.68 -17.86 21.29
C TRP A 712 -35.77 -19.32 20.84
N PRO A 713 -34.66 -20.07 20.76
CA PRO A 713 -34.70 -21.50 20.48
C PRO A 713 -35.59 -22.25 21.48
N ASP A 714 -36.58 -22.98 20.97
CA ASP A 714 -37.49 -23.80 21.78
C ASP A 714 -36.82 -25.12 22.17
N ARG A 715 -36.01 -25.05 23.24
CA ARG A 715 -35.31 -26.18 23.83
C ARG A 715 -35.12 -25.95 25.33
N PRO A 716 -34.92 -27.01 26.14
CA PRO A 716 -34.39 -26.85 27.48
C PRO A 716 -32.99 -26.22 27.44
N TYR A 717 -32.73 -25.34 28.40
CA TYR A 717 -31.42 -24.73 28.63
C TYR A 717 -30.75 -25.36 29.84
N HIS A 718 -29.43 -25.36 29.88
CA HIS A 718 -28.65 -25.85 31.02
C HIS A 718 -27.79 -24.72 31.61
N PRO A 719 -27.38 -24.83 32.88
CA PRO A 719 -26.38 -23.92 33.44
C PRO A 719 -25.12 -23.87 32.56
N GLY A 720 -24.68 -22.66 32.20
CA GLY A 720 -23.58 -22.43 31.26
C GLY A 720 -23.99 -22.22 29.80
N ASP A 721 -25.26 -22.45 29.43
CA ASP A 721 -25.77 -22.16 28.09
C ASP A 721 -25.81 -20.64 27.79
N GLN A 722 -25.99 -20.30 26.51
CA GLN A 722 -26.38 -18.96 26.05
C GLN A 722 -27.84 -18.97 25.60
N LEU A 723 -28.62 -18.02 26.11
CA LEU A 723 -29.99 -17.75 25.65
C LEU A 723 -29.95 -16.66 24.58
N ASP A 724 -30.00 -17.08 23.32
CA ASP A 724 -30.07 -16.18 22.17
C ASP A 724 -31.51 -15.75 21.90
N LEU A 725 -31.74 -14.44 21.92
CA LEU A 725 -33.04 -13.82 21.68
C LEU A 725 -33.01 -13.02 20.38
N LEU A 726 -34.10 -13.07 19.63
CA LEU A 726 -34.39 -12.18 18.51
C LEU A 726 -35.58 -11.29 18.87
N LEU A 727 -35.37 -9.98 18.81
CA LEU A 727 -36.32 -8.93 19.16
C LEU A 727 -36.71 -8.16 17.89
N GLU A 728 -38.01 -8.14 17.59
CA GLU A 728 -38.57 -7.42 16.45
C GLU A 728 -39.33 -6.18 16.95
N TRP A 729 -38.79 -5.01 16.66
CA TRP A 729 -39.33 -3.73 17.08
C TRP A 729 -39.93 -2.97 15.91
N ASP A 730 -41.03 -2.26 16.18
CA ASP A 730 -41.62 -1.29 15.28
C ASP A 730 -41.48 0.11 15.87
N VAL A 731 -40.95 1.03 15.07
CA VAL A 731 -40.76 2.42 15.48
C VAL A 731 -41.98 3.22 15.04
N LYS A 732 -42.79 3.68 15.99
CA LYS A 732 -44.02 4.41 15.72
C LYS A 732 -43.82 5.92 15.74
N GLN A 733 -42.95 6.40 16.62
CA GLN A 733 -42.65 7.82 16.80
C GLN A 733 -41.14 8.04 17.03
N PRO A 734 -40.61 9.25 16.79
CA PRO A 734 -39.23 9.56 17.11
C PRO A 734 -38.96 9.40 18.61
N VAL A 735 -37.80 8.87 18.95
CA VAL A 735 -37.33 8.75 20.34
C VAL A 735 -36.35 9.88 20.62
N ASP A 736 -36.57 10.63 21.69
CA ASP A 736 -35.85 11.86 22.00
C ASP A 736 -34.39 11.64 22.46
N ARG A 737 -34.07 10.44 22.95
CA ARG A 737 -32.77 10.09 23.52
C ARG A 737 -32.40 8.63 23.30
N SER A 738 -31.14 8.30 23.61
CA SER A 738 -30.61 6.94 23.52
C SER A 738 -30.92 6.16 24.80
N TYR A 739 -31.91 5.27 24.74
CA TYR A 739 -32.26 4.37 25.85
C TYR A 739 -31.37 3.12 25.84
N THR A 740 -31.14 2.57 27.04
CA THR A 740 -30.54 1.25 27.25
C THR A 740 -31.67 0.24 27.33
N TYR A 741 -31.60 -0.87 26.58
CA TYR A 741 -32.54 -1.96 26.81
C TYR A 741 -31.96 -2.92 27.84
N THR A 742 -32.85 -3.50 28.64
CA THR A 742 -32.53 -4.56 29.60
C THR A 742 -33.30 -5.80 29.22
N ALA A 743 -32.62 -6.94 29.23
CA ALA A 743 -33.23 -8.25 29.14
C ALA A 743 -32.82 -9.07 30.37
N GLN A 744 -33.79 -9.52 31.16
CA GLN A 744 -33.54 -10.18 32.44
C GLN A 744 -34.20 -11.54 32.50
N LEU A 745 -33.44 -12.56 32.85
CA LEU A 745 -33.96 -13.87 33.20
C LEU A 745 -34.27 -13.89 34.70
N ARG A 746 -35.55 -13.90 35.06
CA ARG A 746 -36.03 -13.79 36.45
C ARG A 746 -36.54 -15.11 36.97
N GLY A 747 -36.03 -15.52 38.14
CA GLY A 747 -36.43 -16.74 38.83
C GLY A 747 -37.66 -16.57 39.73
N PRO A 748 -38.04 -17.62 40.48
CA PRO A 748 -39.10 -17.54 41.49
C PRO A 748 -38.84 -16.37 42.47
N GLY A 749 -39.82 -15.48 42.65
CA GLY A 749 -39.68 -14.26 43.46
C GLY A 749 -39.26 -12.99 42.68
N ARG A 750 -39.19 -13.04 41.35
CA ARG A 750 -38.88 -11.89 40.45
C ARG A 750 -37.45 -11.33 40.54
N GLN A 751 -36.53 -12.03 41.21
CA GLN A 751 -35.12 -11.65 41.22
C GLN A 751 -34.45 -11.97 39.87
N PRO A 752 -33.62 -11.09 39.30
CA PRO A 752 -32.82 -11.39 38.10
C PRO A 752 -31.68 -12.37 38.44
N TYR A 753 -31.59 -13.45 37.67
CA TYR A 753 -30.51 -14.46 37.75
C TYR A 753 -29.50 -14.31 36.61
N ALA A 754 -29.95 -13.78 35.46
CA ALA A 754 -29.09 -13.35 34.38
C ALA A 754 -29.66 -12.06 33.78
N GLN A 755 -28.78 -11.17 33.32
CA GLN A 755 -29.17 -9.87 32.80
C GLN A 755 -28.23 -9.44 31.69
N TYR A 756 -28.81 -8.84 30.66
CA TYR A 756 -28.11 -8.14 29.60
C TYR A 756 -28.61 -6.68 29.59
N ASP A 757 -27.69 -5.74 29.75
CA ASP A 757 -27.96 -4.30 29.63
C ASP A 757 -27.01 -3.70 28.61
N ASP A 758 -27.54 -3.18 27.52
CA ASP A 758 -26.76 -2.40 26.56
C ASP A 758 -27.68 -1.50 25.75
N ARG A 759 -27.08 -0.56 25.02
CA ARG A 759 -27.79 0.20 24.00
C ARG A 759 -27.93 -0.65 22.72
N PRO A 760 -29.00 -0.44 21.93
CA PRO A 760 -29.22 -1.21 20.72
C PRO A 760 -27.99 -1.25 19.80
N PHE A 761 -27.66 -2.45 19.32
CA PHE A 761 -26.50 -2.72 18.47
C PHE A 761 -25.16 -2.25 19.05
N ARG A 762 -24.98 -2.27 20.38
CA ARG A 762 -23.75 -1.84 21.07
C ARG A 762 -23.30 -0.44 20.63
N ASP A 763 -24.22 0.53 20.75
CA ASP A 763 -24.09 1.94 20.33
C ASP A 763 -24.03 2.21 18.80
N ALA A 764 -23.96 1.18 17.94
CA ALA A 764 -23.89 1.40 16.49
C ALA A 764 -25.14 2.09 15.94
N TYR A 765 -26.33 1.73 16.44
CA TYR A 765 -27.62 2.29 16.00
C TYR A 765 -28.62 2.47 17.15
N THR A 766 -28.34 3.47 17.99
CA THR A 766 -29.11 3.84 19.20
C THR A 766 -30.55 4.28 18.91
N THR A 767 -31.44 4.17 19.91
CA THR A 767 -32.89 4.43 19.77
C THR A 767 -33.26 5.82 19.24
N ASN A 768 -32.47 6.85 19.55
CA ASN A 768 -32.70 8.21 19.02
C ASN A 768 -32.38 8.35 17.52
N LYS A 769 -31.70 7.37 16.92
CA LYS A 769 -31.46 7.31 15.47
C LYS A 769 -32.59 6.59 14.73
N TRP A 770 -33.46 5.89 15.45
CA TRP A 770 -34.57 5.12 14.90
C TRP A 770 -35.63 6.07 14.33
N LYS A 771 -36.08 5.79 13.11
CA LYS A 771 -37.06 6.65 12.42
C LYS A 771 -38.45 6.03 12.44
N PRO A 772 -39.53 6.85 12.56
CA PRO A 772 -40.89 6.34 12.42
C PRO A 772 -41.07 5.54 11.14
N GLY A 773 -41.70 4.38 11.24
CA GLY A 773 -41.90 3.44 10.14
C GLY A 773 -40.79 2.40 9.98
N GLU A 774 -39.66 2.52 10.69
CA GLU A 774 -38.61 1.48 10.67
C GLU A 774 -39.06 0.24 11.43
N THR A 775 -38.78 -0.94 10.85
CA THR A 775 -38.85 -2.22 11.54
C THR A 775 -37.44 -2.70 11.84
N ILE A 776 -37.17 -3.03 13.11
CA ILE A 776 -35.83 -3.29 13.62
C ILE A 776 -35.75 -4.69 14.19
N LEU A 777 -34.95 -5.56 13.57
CA LEU A 777 -34.57 -6.84 14.15
C LEU A 777 -33.23 -6.70 14.89
N GLU A 778 -33.23 -7.05 16.17
CA GLU A 778 -32.04 -7.10 17.02
C GLU A 778 -31.85 -8.51 17.59
N SER A 779 -30.60 -8.92 17.77
CA SER A 779 -30.25 -10.20 18.41
C SER A 779 -29.35 -9.95 19.60
N ILE A 780 -29.71 -10.59 20.72
CA ILE A 780 -29.08 -10.39 22.02
C ILE A 780 -28.85 -11.77 22.65
N SER A 781 -27.73 -11.95 23.35
CA SER A 781 -27.39 -13.22 24.00
C SER A 781 -27.25 -13.01 25.49
N ILE A 782 -28.04 -13.73 26.28
CA ILE A 782 -27.99 -13.69 27.74
C ILE A 782 -27.21 -14.91 28.23
N PRO A 783 -26.04 -14.74 28.88
CA PRO A 783 -25.30 -15.86 29.45
C PRO A 783 -26.06 -16.44 30.64
N ILE A 784 -26.35 -17.73 30.60
CA ILE A 784 -26.95 -18.46 31.71
C ILE A 784 -25.82 -18.88 32.66
N GLY A 785 -25.79 -18.30 33.86
CA GLY A 785 -24.72 -18.55 34.84
C GLY A 785 -24.59 -20.04 35.19
N PRO A 786 -23.38 -20.52 35.49
CA PRO A 786 -23.13 -21.95 35.81
C PRO A 786 -23.81 -22.41 37.10
N ASP A 787 -24.15 -21.48 38.00
CA ASP A 787 -24.76 -21.76 39.30
C ASP A 787 -26.29 -21.54 39.32
N ILE A 788 -26.91 -21.27 38.16
CA ILE A 788 -28.35 -21.02 38.11
C ILE A 788 -29.13 -22.30 38.51
N PRO A 789 -30.08 -22.22 39.46
CA PRO A 789 -30.88 -23.40 39.83
C PRO A 789 -31.76 -23.88 38.66
N PRO A 790 -31.96 -25.19 38.47
CA PRO A 790 -32.96 -25.70 37.55
C PRO A 790 -34.36 -25.19 37.92
N GLY A 791 -35.17 -24.82 36.93
CA GLY A 791 -36.50 -24.27 37.17
C GLY A 791 -37.07 -23.51 35.98
N SER A 792 -38.25 -22.92 36.20
CA SER A 792 -38.95 -22.09 35.22
C SER A 792 -38.66 -20.62 35.49
N TYR A 793 -38.17 -19.92 34.47
CA TYR A 793 -37.79 -18.52 34.52
C TYR A 793 -38.66 -17.67 33.59
N GLN A 794 -38.83 -16.39 33.94
CA GLN A 794 -39.50 -15.41 33.09
C GLN A 794 -38.46 -14.47 32.46
N LEU A 795 -38.62 -14.18 31.17
CA LEU A 795 -37.83 -13.19 30.46
C LEU A 795 -38.51 -11.84 30.56
N LEU A 796 -37.82 -10.84 31.10
CA LEU A 796 -38.28 -9.46 31.07
C LEU A 796 -37.51 -8.66 30.03
N ILE A 797 -38.20 -7.81 29.29
CA ILE A 797 -37.60 -6.86 28.34
C ILE A 797 -38.14 -5.46 28.63
N ALA A 798 -37.25 -4.47 28.71
CA ALA A 798 -37.64 -3.08 28.88
C ALA A 798 -36.57 -2.10 28.37
N PHE A 799 -36.93 -0.81 28.27
CA PHE A 799 -35.99 0.28 28.02
C PHE A 799 -35.92 1.23 29.20
N TYR A 800 -34.72 1.67 29.58
CA TYR A 800 -34.49 2.63 30.65
C TYR A 800 -33.40 3.65 30.26
N ASP A 801 -33.40 4.80 30.93
CA ASP A 801 -32.37 5.82 30.74
C ASP A 801 -31.14 5.44 31.57
N GLY A 802 -30.08 4.98 30.91
CA GLY A 802 -28.84 4.61 31.59
C GLY A 802 -28.14 5.78 32.30
N SER A 803 -28.44 7.04 31.93
CA SER A 803 -27.94 8.23 32.61
C SER A 803 -28.76 8.60 33.84
N GLN A 804 -30.00 8.12 33.93
CA GLN A 804 -30.91 8.32 35.06
C GLN A 804 -31.66 7.02 35.38
N PRO A 805 -31.00 6.00 35.98
CA PRO A 805 -31.63 4.69 36.19
C PRO A 805 -32.88 4.71 37.08
N SER A 806 -33.06 5.78 37.88
CA SER A 806 -34.24 6.02 38.71
C SER A 806 -35.43 6.65 37.96
N ALA A 807 -35.23 7.10 36.72
CA ALA A 807 -36.32 7.62 35.89
C ALA A 807 -37.28 6.48 35.49
N PRO A 808 -38.57 6.79 35.24
CA PRO A 808 -39.50 5.81 34.71
C PRO A 808 -38.97 5.19 33.41
N ARG A 809 -39.16 3.87 33.26
CA ARG A 809 -38.86 3.16 32.02
C ARG A 809 -39.69 3.72 30.86
N LEU A 810 -39.13 3.65 29.65
CA LEU A 810 -39.84 4.05 28.44
C LEU A 810 -41.03 3.09 28.24
N PRO A 811 -42.27 3.59 28.17
CA PRO A 811 -43.41 2.74 27.84
C PRO A 811 -43.25 2.16 26.43
N ILE A 812 -43.39 0.84 26.31
CA ILE A 812 -43.32 0.10 25.04
C ILE A 812 -44.66 -0.58 24.76
N GLY A 813 -44.99 -0.71 23.48
CA GLY A 813 -46.08 -1.58 23.04
C GLY A 813 -45.63 -3.04 23.11
N LEU A 814 -46.54 -3.94 23.46
CA LEU A 814 -46.26 -5.37 23.60
C LEU A 814 -46.98 -6.22 22.53
N PRO A 815 -46.53 -7.46 22.28
CA PRO A 815 -47.12 -8.32 21.24
C PRO A 815 -48.61 -8.63 21.45
N ASP A 816 -49.09 -8.58 22.69
CA ASP A 816 -50.50 -8.78 23.06
C ASP A 816 -51.38 -7.53 22.85
N GLY A 817 -50.81 -6.45 22.32
CA GLY A 817 -51.48 -5.18 22.06
C GLY A 817 -51.54 -4.24 23.27
N THR A 818 -51.02 -4.65 24.43
CA THR A 818 -50.95 -3.79 25.61
C THR A 818 -49.76 -2.82 25.54
N THR A 819 -49.72 -1.85 26.45
CA THR A 819 -48.59 -0.92 26.61
C THR A 819 -48.16 -0.91 28.06
N GLY A 820 -46.86 -1.02 28.32
CA GLY A 820 -46.32 -1.09 29.67
C GLY A 820 -44.85 -0.66 29.76
N PRO A 821 -44.32 -0.50 30.98
CA PRO A 821 -42.91 -0.17 31.21
C PRO A 821 -41.97 -1.37 31.00
N GLU A 822 -42.51 -2.57 30.85
CA GLU A 822 -41.78 -3.83 30.65
C GLU A 822 -42.70 -4.88 30.00
N GLY A 823 -42.11 -5.77 29.20
CA GLY A 823 -42.76 -6.99 28.72
C GLY A 823 -42.22 -8.20 29.48
N ILE A 824 -43.10 -9.16 29.81
CA ILE A 824 -42.75 -10.40 30.50
C ILE A 824 -43.13 -11.58 29.60
N PHE A 825 -42.18 -12.48 29.34
CA PHE A 825 -42.27 -13.58 28.39
C PHE A 825 -41.76 -14.89 29.02
N GLY A 826 -42.06 -16.02 28.38
CA GLY A 826 -41.68 -17.36 28.85
C GLY A 826 -42.90 -18.24 29.16
N PRO A 827 -42.72 -19.34 29.91
CA PRO A 827 -41.53 -19.69 30.69
C PRO A 827 -40.32 -20.12 29.85
N ILE A 828 -39.11 -19.91 30.39
CA ILE A 828 -37.86 -20.49 29.91
C ILE A 828 -37.44 -21.56 30.90
N LEU A 829 -37.29 -22.79 30.42
CA LEU A 829 -36.98 -23.95 31.26
C LEU A 829 -35.47 -24.16 31.33
N ILE A 830 -34.96 -24.21 32.56
CA ILE A 830 -33.58 -24.60 32.86
C ILE A 830 -33.59 -25.98 33.52
N GLU A 831 -32.90 -26.93 32.90
CA GLU A 831 -32.77 -28.31 33.36
C GLU A 831 -31.40 -28.58 33.98
N LYS A 832 -31.25 -29.74 34.63
CA LYS A 832 -29.94 -30.17 35.15
C LYS A 832 -29.01 -30.53 33.98
N PRO A 833 -27.73 -30.16 34.04
CA PRO A 833 -26.77 -30.40 32.96
C PRO A 833 -26.56 -31.88 32.64
#